data_AF-A0AAV5KBH8-F1
#
_entry.id   AF-A0AAV5KBH8-F1
#
_cell.length_a   1.000
_cell.length_b   1.000
_cell.length_c   1.000
_cell.angle_alpha   90.00
_cell.angle_beta   90.00
_cell.angle_gamma   90.00
#
_symmetry.space_group_name_H-M   'P 1'
#
loop_
_entity.id
_entity.type
_entity.pdbx_description
1 polymer ?
#
loop_
_entity_poly.entity_id
_entity_poly.type
_entity_poly.pdbx_seq_one_letter_code
_entity_poly.pdbx_strand_id
1 'polypeptide(L)'
;MPISLIGVTYKIIAKLLANRLEKVLDKAIGEQQMAFIEGRQLVDGVVIANEVIDEAKRKKKRSFLFKVDFEKAYDKVCWDFLDYMLMRMGFCNTWRMWIHECLQSSTVSILVNGSPSRQFSVSKGLCQGDPLSPFLFLIVAEGLNGLMSSAVEKELYKGVTVGNDAVMVTHLQFADDTIFFGEATENNIMPLLESFKKKLTSWKGQQLSLGGRITLINSVLSSLPVLSSLPMFLMSVYLLPKGTLKAIDKIHKSFLWGGEGERKRINWVNWKKVCMPKECGGLGVRDLGYVNLSLMGKWWGRLAVKEDGLWRKVIASKYGEGGGHWMDWVRNGVGACSSWWRDVRRIDNVEGEITGWLIEGFRLKLGEGNDVSFWWDEWSGGICLANRFLRLYLLSEGKEKECCQMGSMCNGTWKWNLTWRRKLFEREEEAATELSTVIEGVKIAPGRPDEWEWIHSKDFRYSTKTVYSLLTKVPRCPTQERVFRRIWNPNLPTKIFAFNWQLLLNRLPTKSNLLKKGFGVIMGDGNCNLCQEEEEDATHLFLKCKNVRWIWKECDRWWGINIETQEDCWKTFEHPGVWTRNTRIRKGCDCTWSAIVWSISLMRNQRIFQNQEMDPDWISNPIACLTENCGGGLILVTGIVSIL
;
A
#
# COMPACT_ATOMS: atom_id res chain seq x y z
N MET A 1 -5.42 -27.86 8.42
CA MET A 1 -6.61 -28.26 7.66
C MET A 1 -6.16 -28.87 6.33
N PRO A 2 -6.85 -29.90 5.81
CA PRO A 2 -6.49 -30.47 4.52
C PRO A 2 -6.96 -29.56 3.37
N ILE A 3 -6.01 -29.08 2.56
CA ILE A 3 -6.31 -28.34 1.32
C ILE A 3 -6.83 -29.35 0.28
N SER A 4 -7.94 -29.03 -0.39
CA SER A 4 -8.51 -29.92 -1.41
C SER A 4 -7.80 -29.71 -2.75
N LEU A 5 -7.22 -30.78 -3.30
CA LEU A 5 -6.71 -30.80 -4.68
C LEU A 5 -7.85 -31.15 -5.62
N ILE A 6 -8.37 -30.15 -6.33
CA ILE A 6 -9.55 -30.31 -7.20
C ILE A 6 -9.13 -30.43 -8.67
N GLY A 7 -9.83 -31.29 -9.41
CA GLY A 7 -9.62 -31.48 -10.85
C GLY A 7 -9.82 -30.20 -11.67
N VAL A 8 -9.03 -30.04 -12.74
CA VAL A 8 -9.02 -28.81 -13.55
C VAL A 8 -10.38 -28.52 -14.18
N THR A 9 -11.06 -29.55 -14.71
CA THR A 9 -12.39 -29.39 -15.34
C THR A 9 -13.44 -28.84 -14.37
N TYR A 10 -13.50 -29.39 -13.15
CA TYR A 10 -14.40 -28.87 -12.12
C TYR A 10 -14.00 -27.45 -11.71
N LYS A 11 -12.71 -27.15 -11.55
CA LYS A 11 -12.25 -25.79 -11.20
C LYS A 11 -12.73 -24.75 -12.20
N ILE A 12 -12.81 -25.08 -13.49
CA ILE A 12 -13.35 -24.18 -14.52
C ILE A 12 -14.83 -23.92 -14.26
N ILE A 13 -15.64 -24.97 -14.04
CA ILE A 13 -17.07 -24.86 -13.75
C ILE A 13 -17.30 -24.05 -12.47
N ALA A 14 -16.62 -24.41 -11.38
CA ALA A 14 -16.72 -23.72 -10.10
C ALA A 14 -16.31 -22.25 -10.22
N LYS A 15 -15.26 -21.92 -10.98
CA LYS A 15 -14.86 -20.52 -11.22
C LYS A 15 -15.90 -19.75 -12.05
N LEU A 16 -16.53 -20.37 -13.04
CA LEU A 16 -17.62 -19.75 -13.81
C LEU A 16 -18.82 -19.43 -12.92
N LEU A 17 -19.22 -20.37 -12.04
CA LEU A 17 -20.29 -20.15 -11.07
C LEU A 17 -19.92 -19.08 -10.05
N ALA A 18 -18.70 -19.11 -9.53
CA ALA A 18 -18.17 -18.13 -8.58
C ALA A 18 -18.21 -16.71 -9.17
N ASN A 19 -17.72 -16.51 -10.40
CA ASN A 19 -17.73 -15.21 -11.07
C ASN A 19 -19.15 -14.67 -11.35
N ARG A 20 -20.15 -15.55 -11.48
CA ARG A 20 -21.55 -15.14 -11.63
C ARG A 20 -22.17 -14.77 -10.28
N LEU A 21 -21.85 -15.55 -9.24
CA LEU A 21 -22.32 -15.31 -7.88
C LEU A 21 -21.74 -14.00 -7.31
N GLU A 22 -20.46 -13.73 -7.57
CA GLU A 22 -19.75 -12.51 -7.15
C GLU A 22 -20.51 -11.22 -7.50
N LYS A 23 -21.18 -11.19 -8.67
CA LYS A 23 -21.94 -10.03 -9.17
C LYS A 23 -23.22 -9.71 -8.40
N VAL A 24 -23.67 -10.60 -7.53
CA VAL A 24 -24.93 -10.45 -6.78
C VAL A 24 -24.74 -10.57 -5.26
N LEU A 25 -23.52 -10.91 -4.80
CA LEU A 25 -23.25 -11.10 -3.37
C LEU A 25 -23.36 -9.80 -2.56
N ASP A 26 -23.00 -8.66 -3.15
CA ASP A 26 -23.11 -7.34 -2.53
C ASP A 26 -24.55 -7.02 -2.06
N LYS A 27 -25.54 -7.46 -2.85
CA LYS A 27 -26.98 -7.30 -2.60
C LYS A 27 -27.56 -8.39 -1.70
N ALA A 28 -26.98 -9.58 -1.73
CA ALA A 28 -27.49 -10.75 -1.01
C ALA A 28 -26.97 -10.85 0.43
N ILE A 29 -25.79 -10.28 0.71
CA ILE A 29 -25.09 -10.43 2.00
C ILE A 29 -25.08 -9.11 2.77
N GLY A 30 -25.47 -9.14 4.04
CA GLY A 30 -25.58 -7.97 4.91
C GLY A 30 -24.25 -7.24 5.12
N GLU A 31 -24.31 -5.92 5.38
CA GLU A 31 -23.14 -5.03 5.51
C GLU A 31 -22.18 -5.40 6.65
N GLN A 32 -22.62 -6.25 7.58
CA GLN A 32 -21.85 -6.77 8.71
C GLN A 32 -20.76 -7.75 8.26
N GLN A 33 -20.89 -8.37 7.08
CA GLN A 33 -19.90 -9.28 6.50
C GLN A 33 -18.96 -8.54 5.56
N MET A 34 -17.65 -8.64 5.81
CA MET A 34 -16.63 -7.86 5.12
C MET A 34 -15.67 -8.70 4.28
N ALA A 35 -15.69 -10.03 4.42
CA ALA A 35 -14.81 -10.90 3.67
C ALA A 35 -15.39 -11.24 2.30
N PHE A 36 -14.52 -11.31 1.29
CA PHE A 36 -14.81 -11.81 -0.05
C PHE A 36 -15.96 -11.09 -0.80
N ILE A 37 -16.30 -9.86 -0.42
CA ILE A 37 -17.28 -9.02 -1.13
C ILE A 37 -16.54 -7.82 -1.70
N GLU A 38 -16.76 -7.53 -2.98
CA GLU A 38 -16.14 -6.40 -3.66
C GLU A 38 -16.51 -5.08 -2.95
N GLY A 39 -15.53 -4.17 -2.81
CA GLY A 39 -15.68 -2.91 -2.08
C GLY A 39 -15.48 -3.02 -0.56
N ARG A 40 -15.79 -4.17 0.06
CA ARG A 40 -15.67 -4.34 1.52
C ARG A 40 -14.26 -4.77 1.94
N GLN A 41 -13.74 -4.19 3.01
CA GLN A 41 -12.36 -4.42 3.45
C GLN A 41 -12.28 -4.79 4.92
N LEU A 42 -11.30 -5.63 5.28
CA LEU A 42 -11.03 -6.00 6.68
C LEU A 42 -10.86 -4.78 7.61
N VAL A 43 -10.24 -3.71 7.09
CA VAL A 43 -10.00 -2.47 7.85
C VAL A 43 -11.29 -1.76 8.24
N ASP A 44 -12.40 -1.99 7.52
CA ASP A 44 -13.71 -1.41 7.82
C ASP A 44 -14.20 -1.89 9.18
N GLY A 45 -14.05 -3.20 9.44
CA GLY A 45 -14.48 -3.83 10.69
C GLY A 45 -13.63 -3.41 11.87
N VAL A 46 -12.34 -3.18 11.66
CA VAL A 46 -11.47 -2.65 12.69
C VAL A 46 -11.83 -1.20 13.03
N VAL A 47 -12.12 -0.36 12.02
CA VAL A 47 -12.58 1.02 12.25
C VAL A 47 -13.91 1.01 13.00
N ILE A 48 -14.91 0.24 12.54
CA ILE A 48 -16.21 0.14 13.22
C ILE A 48 -16.03 -0.32 14.67
N ALA A 49 -15.27 -1.39 14.91
CA ALA A 49 -15.02 -1.90 16.26
C ALA A 49 -14.36 -0.85 17.16
N ASN A 50 -13.34 -0.15 16.66
CA ASN A 50 -12.66 0.92 17.40
C ASN A 50 -13.64 2.05 17.77
N GLU A 51 -14.49 2.46 16.83
CA GLU A 51 -15.43 3.56 17.05
C GLU A 51 -16.56 3.19 18.01
N VAL A 52 -17.05 1.94 17.94
CA VAL A 52 -18.03 1.38 18.88
C VAL A 52 -17.44 1.32 20.29
N ILE A 53 -16.21 0.83 20.45
CA ILE A 53 -15.53 0.74 21.76
C ILE A 53 -15.28 2.13 22.33
N ASP A 54 -14.78 3.07 21.51
CA ASP A 54 -14.54 4.45 21.92
C ASP A 54 -15.85 5.13 22.38
N GLU A 55 -16.93 4.95 21.62
CA GLU A 55 -18.25 5.49 21.97
C GLU A 55 -18.77 4.91 23.30
N ALA A 56 -18.68 3.59 23.47
CA ALA A 56 -19.10 2.93 24.71
C ALA A 56 -18.31 3.45 25.92
N LYS A 57 -16.98 3.59 25.79
CA LYS A 57 -16.12 4.16 26.84
C LYS A 57 -16.46 5.62 27.15
N ARG A 58 -16.60 6.46 26.11
CA ARG A 58 -16.87 7.90 26.24
C ARG A 58 -18.22 8.17 26.90
N LYS A 59 -19.26 7.44 26.49
CA LYS A 59 -20.61 7.53 27.08
C LYS A 59 -20.76 6.71 28.36
N LYS A 60 -19.69 6.05 28.84
CA LYS A 60 -19.70 5.11 29.98
C LYS A 60 -20.81 4.06 29.89
N LYS A 61 -21.16 3.65 28.66
CA LYS A 61 -22.15 2.59 28.40
C LYS A 61 -21.58 1.26 28.88
N ARG A 62 -22.35 0.53 29.68
CA ARG A 62 -22.02 -0.85 30.05
C ARG A 62 -22.28 -1.74 28.84
N SER A 63 -21.22 -2.16 28.16
CA SER A 63 -21.28 -2.98 26.96
C SER A 63 -20.28 -4.12 27.03
N PHE A 64 -20.56 -5.23 26.34
CA PHE A 64 -19.63 -6.33 26.17
C PHE A 64 -19.17 -6.45 24.72
N LEU A 65 -18.00 -7.05 24.56
CA LEU A 65 -17.46 -7.50 23.28
C LEU A 65 -16.94 -8.92 23.47
N PHE A 66 -17.34 -9.85 22.61
CA PHE A 66 -16.73 -11.17 22.57
C PHE A 66 -16.54 -11.64 21.14
N LYS A 67 -15.45 -12.39 20.92
CA LYS A 67 -15.14 -13.02 19.64
C LYS A 67 -15.57 -14.49 19.70
N VAL A 68 -16.17 -14.98 18.61
CA VAL A 68 -16.49 -16.40 18.41
C VAL A 68 -15.63 -16.93 17.28
N ASP A 69 -15.13 -18.15 17.46
CA ASP A 69 -14.40 -18.91 16.45
C ASP A 69 -15.22 -20.15 16.06
N PHE A 70 -15.40 -20.38 14.76
CA PHE A 70 -16.13 -21.55 14.25
C PHE A 70 -15.15 -22.70 14.04
N GLU A 71 -15.27 -23.73 14.87
CA GLU A 71 -14.45 -24.92 14.73
C GLU A 71 -14.70 -25.61 13.38
N LYS A 72 -13.71 -25.54 12.48
CA LYS A 72 -13.75 -26.14 11.13
C LYS A 72 -14.94 -25.66 10.30
N ALA A 73 -15.07 -24.35 10.17
CA ALA A 73 -16.21 -23.67 9.54
C ALA A 73 -16.63 -24.27 8.18
N TYR A 74 -15.67 -24.56 7.30
CA TYR A 74 -15.93 -25.15 5.98
C TYR A 74 -16.35 -26.62 6.06
N ASP A 75 -15.70 -27.43 6.89
CA ASP A 75 -15.93 -28.89 6.96
C ASP A 75 -17.31 -29.24 7.56
N LYS A 76 -17.93 -28.30 8.28
CA LYS A 76 -19.18 -28.53 9.01
C LYS A 76 -20.43 -27.98 8.33
N VAL A 77 -20.31 -27.35 7.16
CA VAL A 77 -21.46 -26.78 6.43
C VAL A 77 -22.46 -27.87 6.06
N CYS A 78 -23.72 -27.72 6.50
CA CYS A 78 -24.81 -28.59 6.10
C CYS A 78 -25.35 -28.15 4.72
N TRP A 79 -25.38 -29.07 3.76
CA TRP A 79 -25.84 -28.79 2.41
C TRP A 79 -27.34 -28.47 2.33
N ASP A 80 -28.17 -29.13 3.14
CA ASP A 80 -29.61 -28.83 3.21
C ASP A 80 -29.86 -27.40 3.71
N PHE A 81 -29.07 -26.95 4.69
CA PHE A 81 -29.16 -25.58 5.18
C PHE A 81 -28.68 -24.57 4.13
N LEU A 82 -27.61 -24.90 3.38
CA LEU A 82 -27.16 -24.07 2.26
C LEU A 82 -28.24 -23.95 1.17
N ASP A 83 -28.88 -25.05 0.77
CA ASP A 83 -29.98 -25.02 -0.20
C ASP A 83 -31.18 -24.21 0.32
N TYR A 84 -31.52 -24.38 1.61
CA TYR A 84 -32.53 -23.57 2.28
C TYR A 84 -32.19 -22.08 2.18
N MET A 85 -30.95 -21.66 2.47
CA MET A 85 -30.54 -20.26 2.37
C MET A 85 -30.61 -19.75 0.92
N LEU A 86 -30.13 -20.52 -0.06
CA LEU A 86 -30.23 -20.19 -1.48
C LEU A 86 -31.69 -20.00 -1.91
N MET A 87 -32.58 -20.89 -1.48
CA MET A 87 -34.02 -20.78 -1.74
C MET A 87 -34.60 -19.51 -1.12
N ARG A 88 -34.28 -19.22 0.14
CA ARG A 88 -34.77 -18.03 0.85
C ARG A 88 -34.25 -16.72 0.26
N MET A 89 -33.07 -16.74 -0.34
CA MET A 89 -32.49 -15.61 -1.08
C MET A 89 -33.04 -15.47 -2.52
N GLY A 90 -33.93 -16.38 -2.95
CA GLY A 90 -34.59 -16.30 -4.25
C GLY A 90 -33.79 -16.87 -5.42
N PHE A 91 -32.74 -17.66 -5.17
CA PHE A 91 -32.02 -18.35 -6.25
C PHE A 91 -32.92 -19.36 -6.94
N CYS A 92 -32.93 -19.34 -8.28
CA CYS A 92 -33.78 -20.21 -9.08
C CYS A 92 -33.40 -21.69 -8.93
N ASN A 93 -34.36 -22.58 -9.22
CA ASN A 93 -34.17 -24.02 -9.04
C ASN A 93 -32.98 -24.56 -9.85
N THR A 94 -32.80 -24.09 -11.08
CA THR A 94 -31.67 -24.50 -11.94
C THR A 94 -30.32 -24.18 -11.29
N TRP A 95 -30.18 -23.00 -10.69
CA TRP A 95 -28.94 -22.62 -10.00
C TRP A 95 -28.69 -23.51 -8.79
N ARG A 96 -29.71 -23.73 -7.96
CA ARG A 96 -29.62 -24.59 -6.78
C ARG A 96 -29.22 -26.02 -7.15
N MET A 97 -29.79 -26.57 -8.22
CA MET A 97 -29.41 -27.89 -8.75
C MET A 97 -27.93 -27.93 -9.17
N TRP A 98 -27.41 -26.89 -9.85
CA TRP A 98 -25.98 -26.85 -10.20
C TRP A 98 -25.08 -26.83 -8.97
N ILE A 99 -25.43 -26.05 -7.95
CA ILE A 99 -24.67 -26.03 -6.68
C ILE A 99 -24.73 -27.40 -6.00
N HIS A 100 -25.91 -28.01 -5.93
CA HIS A 100 -26.11 -29.33 -5.35
C HIS A 100 -25.26 -30.40 -6.06
N GLU A 101 -25.28 -30.43 -7.40
CA GLU A 101 -24.45 -31.32 -8.21
C GLU A 101 -22.95 -31.09 -7.97
N CYS A 102 -22.50 -29.83 -7.88
CA CYS A 102 -21.09 -29.53 -7.57
C CYS A 102 -20.65 -30.10 -6.21
N LEU A 103 -21.54 -30.14 -5.22
CA LEU A 103 -21.22 -30.65 -3.88
C LEU A 103 -21.30 -32.17 -3.82
N GLN A 104 -22.40 -32.75 -4.28
CA GLN A 104 -22.72 -34.17 -4.10
C GLN A 104 -21.98 -35.11 -5.07
N SER A 105 -21.64 -34.65 -6.27
CA SER A 105 -20.93 -35.48 -7.27
C SER A 105 -19.46 -35.75 -6.90
N SER A 106 -18.94 -35.12 -5.85
CA SER A 106 -17.53 -35.19 -5.49
C SER A 106 -17.19 -36.39 -4.60
N THR A 107 -16.13 -37.12 -4.96
CA THR A 107 -15.49 -38.15 -4.11
C THR A 107 -14.12 -37.67 -3.65
N VAL A 108 -13.79 -37.89 -2.39
CA VAL A 108 -12.54 -37.43 -1.78
C VAL A 108 -11.62 -38.61 -1.45
N SER A 109 -10.32 -38.39 -1.57
CA SER A 109 -9.27 -39.29 -1.07
C SER A 109 -8.28 -38.46 -0.25
N ILE A 110 -7.76 -39.03 0.84
CA ILE A 110 -6.78 -38.39 1.70
C ILE A 110 -5.39 -38.83 1.24
N LEU A 111 -4.48 -37.88 1.02
CA LEU A 111 -3.08 -38.19 0.72
C LEU A 111 -2.34 -38.48 2.03
N VAL A 112 -1.88 -39.72 2.20
CA VAL A 112 -1.03 -40.13 3.32
C VAL A 112 0.35 -40.43 2.76
N ASN A 113 1.38 -39.68 3.19
CA ASN A 113 2.75 -39.78 2.69
C ASN A 113 2.86 -39.72 1.15
N GLY A 114 2.07 -38.84 0.52
CA GLY A 114 2.06 -38.65 -0.94
C GLY A 114 1.25 -39.68 -1.73
N SER A 115 0.69 -40.70 -1.06
CA SER A 115 -0.13 -41.74 -1.70
C SER A 115 -1.62 -41.56 -1.38
N PRO A 116 -2.53 -41.63 -2.36
CA PRO A 116 -3.96 -41.48 -2.13
C PRO A 116 -4.54 -42.68 -1.37
N SER A 117 -5.40 -42.42 -0.39
CA SER A 117 -6.21 -43.43 0.28
C SER A 117 -7.33 -43.97 -0.63
N ARG A 118 -8.16 -44.87 -0.09
CA ARG A 118 -9.44 -45.21 -0.72
C ARG A 118 -10.32 -43.96 -0.84
N GLN A 119 -11.03 -43.86 -1.96
CA GLN A 119 -12.02 -42.81 -2.19
C GLN A 119 -13.26 -43.06 -1.33
N PHE A 120 -13.87 -41.97 -0.86
CA PHE A 120 -15.14 -41.97 -0.14
C PHE A 120 -15.96 -40.74 -0.52
N SER A 121 -17.27 -40.87 -0.43
CA SER A 121 -18.19 -39.75 -0.65
C SER A 121 -18.31 -38.89 0.61
N VAL A 122 -18.45 -37.58 0.42
CA VAL A 122 -18.68 -36.61 1.48
C VAL A 122 -20.16 -36.28 1.53
N SER A 123 -20.72 -36.05 2.72
CA SER A 123 -22.14 -35.72 2.92
C SER A 123 -22.38 -34.31 3.47
N LYS A 124 -21.31 -33.58 3.79
CA LYS A 124 -21.34 -32.21 4.31
C LYS A 124 -20.00 -31.52 4.14
N GLY A 125 -20.01 -30.21 4.21
CA GLY A 125 -18.83 -29.36 4.16
C GLY A 125 -18.54 -28.81 2.77
N LEU A 126 -17.64 -27.83 2.71
CA LEU A 126 -17.24 -27.14 1.48
C LEU A 126 -15.74 -27.37 1.22
N CYS A 127 -15.37 -27.60 -0.04
CA CYS A 127 -13.98 -27.88 -0.41
C CYS A 127 -13.09 -26.63 -0.21
N GLN A 128 -12.07 -26.73 0.65
CA GLN A 128 -11.09 -25.66 0.84
C GLN A 128 -10.12 -25.60 -0.37
N GLY A 129 -10.02 -24.42 -1.00
CA GLY A 129 -9.28 -24.23 -2.24
C GLY A 129 -10.14 -24.28 -3.51
N ASP A 130 -11.45 -24.50 -3.36
CA ASP A 130 -12.44 -24.30 -4.41
C ASP A 130 -12.75 -22.79 -4.56
N PRO A 131 -12.70 -22.19 -5.76
CA PRO A 131 -13.11 -20.81 -5.98
C PRO A 131 -14.58 -20.51 -5.60
N LEU A 132 -15.46 -21.50 -5.58
CA LEU A 132 -16.89 -21.33 -5.26
C LEU A 132 -17.19 -21.39 -3.76
N SER A 133 -16.45 -22.23 -3.02
CA SER A 133 -16.69 -22.49 -1.59
C SER A 133 -16.73 -21.24 -0.69
N PRO A 134 -15.84 -20.23 -0.84
CA PRO A 134 -15.90 -19.03 0.00
C PRO A 134 -17.24 -18.30 -0.11
N PHE A 135 -17.80 -18.20 -1.30
CA PHE A 135 -19.07 -17.52 -1.53
C PHE A 135 -20.27 -18.32 -1.00
N LEU A 136 -20.25 -19.65 -1.16
CA LEU A 136 -21.27 -20.52 -0.55
C LEU A 136 -21.22 -20.45 0.99
N PHE A 137 -20.02 -20.32 1.56
CA PHE A 137 -19.87 -20.11 2.99
C PHE A 137 -20.49 -18.79 3.45
N LEU A 138 -20.33 -17.69 2.69
CA LEU A 138 -20.97 -16.41 3.01
C LEU A 138 -22.49 -16.53 3.06
N ILE A 139 -23.10 -17.26 2.13
CA ILE A 139 -24.56 -17.49 2.09
C ILE A 139 -25.04 -18.23 3.36
N VAL A 140 -24.25 -19.19 3.84
CA VAL A 140 -24.54 -19.90 5.10
C VAL A 140 -24.36 -18.97 6.30
N ALA A 141 -23.28 -18.18 6.32
CA ALA A 141 -22.99 -17.22 7.38
C ALA A 141 -24.07 -16.12 7.48
N GLU A 142 -24.69 -15.73 6.36
CA GLU A 142 -25.80 -14.77 6.33
C GLU A 142 -27.00 -15.23 7.16
N GLY A 143 -27.18 -16.54 7.35
CA GLY A 143 -28.19 -17.07 8.26
C GLY A 143 -28.03 -16.54 9.70
N LEU A 144 -26.79 -16.34 10.16
CA LEU A 144 -26.52 -15.73 11.46
C LEU A 144 -26.91 -14.25 11.48
N ASN A 145 -26.61 -13.50 10.41
CA ASN A 145 -27.03 -12.11 10.30
C ASN A 145 -28.56 -11.97 10.34
N GLY A 146 -29.28 -12.84 9.63
CA GLY A 146 -30.75 -12.92 9.69
C GLY A 146 -31.30 -13.25 11.08
N LEU A 147 -30.67 -14.18 11.80
CA LEU A 147 -31.04 -14.51 13.18
C LEU A 147 -30.82 -13.33 14.13
N MET A 148 -29.68 -12.64 14.01
CA MET A 148 -29.38 -11.46 14.82
C MET A 148 -30.36 -10.33 14.53
N SER A 149 -30.67 -10.09 13.26
CA SER A 149 -31.66 -9.08 12.86
C SER A 149 -33.03 -9.37 13.47
N SER A 150 -33.48 -10.64 13.42
CA SER A 150 -34.75 -11.04 14.04
C SER A 150 -34.71 -10.96 15.58
N ALA A 151 -33.58 -11.27 16.21
CA ALA A 151 -33.42 -11.14 17.65
C ALA A 151 -33.52 -9.68 18.11
N VAL A 152 -32.96 -8.76 17.32
CA VAL A 152 -33.04 -7.32 17.57
C VAL A 152 -34.45 -6.79 17.36
N GLU A 153 -35.11 -7.18 16.25
CA GLU A 153 -36.50 -6.80 15.96
C GLU A 153 -37.48 -7.25 17.05
N LYS A 154 -37.24 -8.44 17.62
CA LYS A 154 -38.03 -9.00 18.73
C LYS A 154 -37.59 -8.50 20.11
N GLU A 155 -36.68 -7.52 20.17
CA GLU A 155 -36.09 -6.97 21.40
C GLU A 155 -35.39 -8.00 22.31
N LEU A 156 -35.04 -9.17 21.77
CA LEU A 156 -34.29 -10.24 22.46
C LEU A 156 -32.78 -9.93 22.53
N TYR A 157 -32.31 -8.98 21.72
CA TYR A 157 -30.92 -8.55 21.72
C TYR A 157 -30.79 -7.04 21.47
N LYS A 158 -30.00 -6.35 22.28
CA LYS A 158 -29.66 -4.93 22.09
C LYS A 158 -28.18 -4.74 21.76
N GLY A 159 -27.91 -4.28 20.54
CA GLY A 159 -26.56 -3.92 20.10
C GLY A 159 -26.06 -2.62 20.74
N VAL A 160 -24.87 -2.16 20.32
CA VAL A 160 -24.33 -0.86 20.76
C VAL A 160 -24.69 0.21 19.74
N THR A 161 -25.40 1.26 20.18
CA THR A 161 -25.73 2.43 19.35
C THR A 161 -24.60 3.45 19.33
N VAL A 162 -24.20 3.86 18.13
CA VAL A 162 -23.12 4.82 17.87
C VAL A 162 -23.66 6.11 17.27
N GLY A 163 -23.22 7.24 17.83
CA GLY A 163 -23.49 8.57 17.28
C GLY A 163 -24.91 9.10 17.51
N ASN A 164 -25.27 10.15 16.76
CA ASN A 164 -26.54 10.88 16.85
C ASN A 164 -27.64 10.21 16.03
N ASP A 165 -27.29 9.59 14.90
CA ASP A 165 -28.24 8.83 14.06
C ASP A 165 -28.52 7.44 14.64
N ALA A 166 -27.99 7.15 15.84
CA ALA A 166 -28.21 5.92 16.61
C ALA A 166 -27.92 4.63 15.82
N VAL A 167 -26.93 4.65 14.93
CA VAL A 167 -26.50 3.48 14.15
C VAL A 167 -26.17 2.33 15.11
N MET A 168 -26.95 1.25 15.01
CA MET A 168 -26.85 0.10 15.89
C MET A 168 -25.89 -0.93 15.32
N VAL A 169 -24.85 -1.26 16.08
CA VAL A 169 -23.87 -2.29 15.74
C VAL A 169 -24.04 -3.48 16.68
N THR A 170 -24.37 -4.64 16.12
CA THR A 170 -24.60 -5.88 16.88
C THR A 170 -23.49 -6.90 16.70
N HIS A 171 -22.94 -7.00 15.49
CA HIS A 171 -21.90 -7.96 15.17
C HIS A 171 -21.14 -7.51 13.92
N LEU A 172 -19.91 -8.02 13.76
CA LEU A 172 -19.07 -7.85 12.59
C LEU A 172 -18.50 -9.21 12.22
N GLN A 173 -18.47 -9.53 10.92
CA GLN A 173 -17.95 -10.78 10.40
C GLN A 173 -16.85 -10.54 9.37
N PHE A 174 -15.81 -11.35 9.46
CA PHE A 174 -14.85 -11.54 8.38
C PHE A 174 -14.76 -13.04 8.10
N ALA A 175 -15.56 -13.48 7.13
CA ALA A 175 -15.85 -14.89 6.88
C ALA A 175 -16.40 -15.54 8.14
N ASP A 176 -15.67 -16.49 8.74
CA ASP A 176 -16.04 -17.20 9.96
C ASP A 176 -15.70 -16.40 11.23
N ASP A 177 -14.68 -15.54 11.22
CA ASP A 177 -14.36 -14.71 12.39
C ASP A 177 -15.51 -13.74 12.71
N THR A 178 -16.18 -13.94 13.84
CA THR A 178 -17.31 -13.10 14.26
C THR A 178 -17.05 -12.42 15.60
N ILE A 179 -17.28 -11.10 15.63
CA ILE A 179 -17.23 -10.28 16.85
C ILE A 179 -18.65 -9.81 17.14
N PHE A 180 -19.12 -9.99 18.37
CA PHE A 180 -20.42 -9.50 18.84
C PHE A 180 -20.27 -8.28 19.76
N PHE A 181 -21.21 -7.37 19.67
CA PHE A 181 -21.33 -6.14 20.46
C PHE A 181 -22.73 -6.06 21.05
N GLY A 182 -22.83 -5.90 22.36
CA GLY A 182 -24.12 -5.73 23.02
C GLY A 182 -24.05 -4.94 24.31
N GLU A 183 -25.19 -4.44 24.76
CA GLU A 183 -25.32 -3.87 26.09
C GLU A 183 -25.14 -4.97 27.15
N ALA A 184 -24.43 -4.67 28.24
CA ALA A 184 -24.17 -5.61 29.33
C ALA A 184 -25.37 -5.68 30.27
N THR A 185 -26.49 -6.18 29.75
CA THR A 185 -27.75 -6.43 30.46
C THR A 185 -27.97 -7.94 30.62
N GLU A 186 -28.69 -8.32 31.66
CA GLU A 186 -29.03 -9.72 31.91
C GLU A 186 -29.83 -10.33 30.74
N ASN A 187 -30.74 -9.55 30.15
CA ASN A 187 -31.52 -9.95 28.98
C ASN A 187 -30.67 -10.25 27.74
N ASN A 188 -29.55 -9.56 27.54
CA ASN A 188 -28.62 -9.88 26.45
C ASN A 188 -27.70 -11.05 26.78
N ILE A 189 -27.26 -11.17 28.04
CA ILE A 189 -26.22 -12.11 28.46
C ILE A 189 -26.81 -13.51 28.71
N MET A 190 -28.03 -13.62 29.23
CA MET A 190 -28.65 -14.91 29.57
C MET A 190 -28.91 -15.80 28.34
N PRO A 191 -29.48 -15.31 27.22
CA PRO A 191 -29.64 -16.11 26.00
C PRO A 191 -28.28 -16.55 25.41
N LEU A 192 -27.26 -15.69 25.50
CA LEU A 192 -25.89 -16.03 25.09
C LEU A 192 -25.34 -17.17 25.93
N LEU A 193 -25.44 -17.08 27.26
CA LEU A 193 -25.00 -18.14 28.18
C LEU A 193 -25.77 -19.45 27.96
N GLU A 194 -27.08 -19.40 27.70
CA GLU A 194 -27.88 -20.59 27.39
C GLU A 194 -27.46 -21.25 26.07
N SER A 195 -27.13 -20.44 25.05
CA SER A 195 -26.59 -20.93 23.77
C SER A 195 -25.20 -21.57 23.92
N PHE A 196 -24.34 -21.00 24.79
CA PHE A 196 -23.05 -21.58 25.15
C PHE A 196 -23.21 -22.88 25.96
N LYS A 197 -24.15 -22.91 26.92
CA LYS A 197 -24.48 -24.12 27.70
C LYS A 197 -24.98 -25.27 26.82
N LYS A 198 -25.87 -25.00 25.85
CA LYS A 198 -26.34 -25.99 24.86
C LYS A 198 -25.22 -26.53 23.97
N LYS A 199 -24.21 -25.71 23.63
CA LYS A 199 -23.03 -26.13 22.86
C LYS A 199 -21.99 -26.90 23.70
N LEU A 200 -21.88 -26.59 24.99
CA LEU A 200 -20.98 -27.27 25.94
C LEU A 200 -21.44 -28.70 26.28
N THR A 201 -22.73 -29.01 26.17
CA THR A 201 -23.27 -30.38 26.42
C THR A 201 -23.04 -31.38 25.28
N SER A 202 -22.31 -31.03 24.21
CA SER A 202 -22.07 -31.89 23.04
C SER A 202 -20.62 -32.36 22.86
N TRP A 203 -19.81 -32.44 23.92
CA TRP A 203 -18.39 -32.77 23.82
C TRP A 203 -18.07 -34.16 24.40
N LYS A 204 -17.96 -35.18 23.53
CA LYS A 204 -17.12 -36.38 23.76
C LYS A 204 -15.88 -36.25 22.87
N GLY A 205 -14.71 -36.39 23.48
CA GLY A 205 -13.42 -36.09 22.86
C GLY A 205 -12.87 -37.17 21.92
N GLN A 206 -11.96 -36.74 21.05
CA GLN A 206 -10.82 -37.52 20.56
C GLN A 206 -9.71 -36.58 20.02
N GLN A 207 -8.50 -37.13 19.98
CA GLN A 207 -7.20 -36.47 20.06
C GLN A 207 -6.75 -35.70 18.80
N LEU A 208 -5.96 -34.65 19.02
CA LEU A 208 -5.14 -33.98 18.00
C LEU A 208 -3.66 -34.18 18.33
N SER A 209 -2.88 -34.59 17.33
CA SER A 209 -1.46 -34.92 17.46
C SER A 209 -0.55 -33.67 17.51
N LEU A 210 0.62 -33.85 18.16
CA LEU A 210 1.70 -32.85 18.28
C LEU A 210 2.15 -32.29 16.91
N GLY A 211 2.06 -33.09 15.85
CA GLY A 211 2.42 -32.69 14.47
C GLY A 211 1.55 -31.58 13.89
N GLY A 212 0.24 -31.54 14.22
CA GLY A 212 -0.65 -30.46 13.79
C GLY A 212 -0.37 -29.12 14.47
N ARG A 213 0.18 -29.14 15.69
CA ARG A 213 0.63 -27.94 16.42
C ARG A 213 1.93 -27.38 15.84
N ILE A 214 2.81 -28.24 15.32
CA ILE A 214 4.09 -27.85 14.69
C ILE A 214 3.88 -27.31 13.26
N THR A 215 2.94 -27.85 12.48
CA THR A 215 2.61 -27.31 11.16
C THR A 215 1.90 -25.95 11.22
N LEU A 216 1.13 -25.67 12.28
CA LEU A 216 0.53 -24.33 12.49
C LEU A 216 1.58 -23.29 12.92
N ILE A 217 2.58 -23.70 13.70
CA ILE A 217 3.70 -22.83 14.08
C ILE A 217 4.62 -22.58 12.87
N ASN A 218 4.81 -23.56 11.98
CA ASN A 218 5.64 -23.39 10.77
C ASN A 218 4.92 -22.76 9.56
N SER A 219 3.59 -22.80 9.46
CA SER A 219 2.86 -21.99 8.46
C SER A 219 2.77 -20.49 8.83
N VAL A 220 3.19 -20.14 10.05
CA VAL A 220 3.31 -18.76 10.56
C VAL A 220 4.78 -18.34 10.74
N LEU A 221 5.76 -19.23 10.53
CA LEU A 221 7.20 -18.92 10.72
C LEU A 221 8.10 -19.15 9.51
N SER A 222 7.67 -19.80 8.43
CA SER A 222 8.57 -20.12 7.31
C SER A 222 8.66 -19.10 6.16
N SER A 223 8.16 -17.85 6.31
CA SER A 223 8.34 -16.83 5.25
C SER A 223 8.35 -15.37 5.73
N LEU A 224 8.79 -15.07 6.96
CA LEU A 224 8.94 -13.70 7.51
C LEU A 224 8.00 -12.60 6.90
N PRO A 225 6.65 -12.74 6.91
CA PRO A 225 5.74 -11.69 6.46
C PRO A 225 5.43 -10.71 7.59
N VAL A 226 5.72 -11.08 8.85
CA VAL A 226 5.43 -10.28 10.06
C VAL A 226 6.12 -8.91 10.04
N LEU A 227 7.23 -8.75 9.30
CA LEU A 227 7.94 -7.47 9.17
C LEU A 227 7.49 -6.60 7.99
N SER A 228 6.67 -7.11 7.06
CA SER A 228 6.17 -6.34 5.91
C SER A 228 4.64 -6.25 5.83
N SER A 229 3.88 -7.27 6.22
CA SER A 229 2.40 -7.26 6.14
C SER A 229 1.71 -6.77 7.41
N LEU A 230 2.20 -7.13 8.61
CA LEU A 230 1.65 -6.65 9.88
C LEU A 230 1.76 -5.12 10.04
N PRO A 231 2.90 -4.48 9.67
CA PRO A 231 3.01 -3.03 9.71
C PRO A 231 2.11 -2.36 8.68
N MET A 232 1.93 -2.90 7.47
CA MET A 232 1.07 -2.26 6.46
C MET A 232 -0.40 -2.21 6.88
N PHE A 233 -0.91 -3.29 7.48
CA PHE A 233 -2.27 -3.30 8.00
C PHE A 233 -2.44 -2.27 9.11
N LEU A 234 -1.56 -2.29 10.11
CA LEU A 234 -1.59 -1.32 11.21
C LEU A 234 -1.37 0.12 10.72
N MET A 235 -0.50 0.35 9.75
CA MET A 235 -0.25 1.65 9.11
C MET A 235 -1.43 2.14 8.26
N SER A 236 -2.37 1.27 7.90
CA SER A 236 -3.60 1.67 7.21
C SER A 236 -4.73 2.09 8.16
N VAL A 237 -4.61 1.74 9.44
CA VAL A 237 -5.58 2.09 10.48
C VAL A 237 -5.02 3.17 11.42
N TYR A 238 -3.75 3.11 11.78
CA TYR A 238 -3.13 4.00 12.76
C TYR A 238 -2.02 4.85 12.16
N LEU A 239 -1.96 6.12 12.55
CA LEU A 239 -0.78 6.94 12.35
C LEU A 239 0.28 6.53 13.38
N LEU A 240 1.32 5.83 12.93
CA LEU A 240 2.32 5.26 13.83
C LEU A 240 3.22 6.35 14.43
N PRO A 241 3.56 6.28 15.72
CA PRO A 241 4.51 7.20 16.33
C PRO A 241 5.87 7.16 15.62
N LYS A 242 6.53 8.32 15.49
CA LYS A 242 7.88 8.44 14.87
C LYS A 242 8.91 7.51 15.54
N GLY A 243 8.79 7.25 16.85
CA GLY A 243 9.64 6.31 17.57
C GLY A 243 9.50 4.87 17.07
N THR A 244 8.28 4.43 16.82
CA THR A 244 7.96 3.10 16.26
C THR A 244 8.49 2.96 14.84
N LEU A 245 8.27 3.97 13.99
CA LEU A 245 8.81 4.00 12.62
C LEU A 245 10.34 3.91 12.63
N LYS A 246 11.01 4.67 13.51
CA LYS A 246 12.47 4.62 13.70
C LYS A 246 12.96 3.25 14.18
N ALA A 247 12.19 2.56 15.02
CA ALA A 247 12.52 1.21 15.49
C ALA A 247 12.45 0.19 14.35
N ILE A 248 11.41 0.26 13.50
CA ILE A 248 11.29 -0.61 12.32
C ILE A 248 12.40 -0.29 11.31
N ASP A 249 12.67 0.98 11.04
CA ASP A 249 13.79 1.41 10.21
C ASP A 249 15.14 0.91 10.73
N LYS A 250 15.32 0.82 12.06
CA LYS A 250 16.54 0.26 12.66
C LYS A 250 16.70 -1.22 12.32
N ILE A 251 15.61 -1.98 12.31
CA ILE A 251 15.61 -3.39 11.88
C ILE A 251 15.95 -3.48 10.39
N HIS A 252 15.30 -2.68 9.53
CA HIS A 252 15.62 -2.64 8.10
C HIS A 252 17.08 -2.25 7.82
N LYS A 253 17.62 -1.27 8.56
CA LYS A 253 19.04 -0.88 8.48
C LYS A 253 19.95 -2.02 8.92
N SER A 254 19.63 -2.66 10.03
CA SER A 254 20.42 -3.78 10.56
C SER A 254 20.41 -4.96 9.60
N PHE A 255 19.30 -5.20 8.91
CA PHE A 255 19.20 -6.22 7.87
C PHE A 255 20.00 -5.84 6.61
N LEU A 256 19.85 -4.61 6.12
CA LEU A 256 20.51 -4.15 4.90
C LEU A 256 22.04 -4.10 5.05
N TRP A 257 22.52 -3.63 6.21
CA TRP A 257 23.95 -3.43 6.46
C TRP A 257 24.58 -4.57 7.25
N GLY A 258 23.80 -5.45 7.89
CA GLY A 258 24.29 -6.60 8.64
C GLY A 258 24.84 -7.71 7.72
N GLY A 259 25.79 -8.48 8.23
CA GLY A 259 26.23 -9.75 7.63
C GLY A 259 26.16 -10.85 8.68
N GLU A 260 26.46 -12.10 8.30
CA GLU A 260 26.59 -13.20 9.26
C GLU A 260 27.60 -12.83 10.36
N GLY A 261 27.12 -12.68 11.60
CA GLY A 261 27.93 -12.38 12.79
C GLY A 261 27.44 -11.16 13.61
N GLU A 262 27.71 -11.18 14.92
CA GLU A 262 27.25 -10.18 15.91
C GLU A 262 27.89 -8.78 15.80
N ARG A 263 28.73 -8.51 14.79
CA ARG A 263 29.44 -7.23 14.68
C ARG A 263 28.59 -6.17 13.96
N LYS A 264 28.36 -5.03 14.63
CA LYS A 264 27.74 -3.83 14.02
C LYS A 264 28.58 -3.36 12.83
N ARG A 265 28.03 -3.44 11.61
CA ARG A 265 28.63 -2.89 10.39
C ARG A 265 28.29 -1.40 10.23
N ILE A 266 29.19 -0.67 9.56
CA ILE A 266 29.04 0.77 9.32
C ILE A 266 27.93 1.02 8.28
N ASN A 267 26.99 1.92 8.61
CA ASN A 267 26.02 2.42 7.64
C ASN A 267 26.70 3.45 6.74
N TRP A 268 27.01 3.04 5.50
CA TRP A 268 27.74 3.87 4.55
C TRP A 268 26.88 4.94 3.89
N VAL A 269 25.62 4.62 3.59
CA VAL A 269 24.68 5.56 2.95
C VAL A 269 23.59 5.97 3.93
N ASN A 270 23.26 7.27 3.96
CA ASN A 270 22.16 7.79 4.78
C ASN A 270 20.83 7.12 4.36
N TRP A 271 20.03 6.70 5.33
CA TRP A 271 18.76 6.01 5.08
C TRP A 271 17.79 6.80 4.20
N LYS A 272 17.71 8.13 4.37
CA LYS A 272 16.88 8.97 3.49
C LYS A 272 17.32 8.84 2.03
N LYS A 273 18.63 8.74 1.77
CA LYS A 273 19.17 8.51 0.42
C LYS A 273 18.86 7.10 -0.05
N VAL A 274 18.94 6.08 0.83
CA VAL A 274 18.52 4.69 0.51
C VAL A 274 17.06 4.64 0.06
N CYS A 275 16.18 5.41 0.71
CA CYS A 275 14.76 5.43 0.39
C CYS A 275 14.40 6.19 -0.88
N MET A 276 15.31 6.98 -1.45
CA MET A 276 15.04 7.71 -2.70
C MET A 276 14.85 6.74 -3.89
N PRO A 277 14.13 7.18 -4.94
CA PRO A 277 14.06 6.45 -6.19
C PRO A 277 15.44 6.12 -6.75
N LYS A 278 15.52 5.02 -7.50
CA LYS A 278 16.76 4.54 -8.11
C LYS A 278 17.38 5.56 -9.06
N GLU A 279 16.54 6.31 -9.74
CA GLU A 279 16.88 7.41 -10.66
C GLU A 279 17.53 8.58 -9.92
N CYS A 280 17.18 8.79 -8.65
CA CYS A 280 17.74 9.84 -7.80
C CYS A 280 18.94 9.33 -6.98
N GLY A 281 19.45 8.14 -7.27
CA GLY A 281 20.60 7.53 -6.59
C GLY A 281 20.28 6.88 -5.24
N GLY A 282 19.03 6.52 -4.99
CA GLY A 282 18.66 5.63 -3.88
C GLY A 282 18.52 4.17 -4.31
N LEU A 283 18.02 3.32 -3.40
CA LEU A 283 17.74 1.91 -3.67
C LEU A 283 16.25 1.65 -3.96
N GLY A 284 15.39 2.66 -3.77
CA GLY A 284 13.94 2.51 -3.87
C GLY A 284 13.30 1.77 -2.69
N VAL A 285 13.99 1.70 -1.54
CA VAL A 285 13.38 1.22 -0.30
C VAL A 285 12.28 2.19 0.11
N ARG A 286 11.11 1.70 0.50
CA ARG A 286 10.02 2.60 0.85
C ARG A 286 10.26 3.26 2.21
N ASP A 287 10.21 4.58 2.24
CA ASP A 287 10.09 5.35 3.48
C ASP A 287 8.79 5.03 4.22
N LEU A 288 8.89 4.48 5.43
CA LEU A 288 7.75 4.00 6.19
C LEU A 288 6.84 5.13 6.69
N GLY A 289 7.37 6.33 6.91
CA GLY A 289 6.57 7.50 7.28
C GLY A 289 5.63 7.88 6.14
N TYR A 290 6.18 8.00 4.93
CA TYR A 290 5.37 8.28 3.74
C TYR A 290 4.44 7.13 3.36
N VAL A 291 4.83 5.87 3.59
CA VAL A 291 3.91 4.73 3.41
C VAL A 291 2.72 4.84 4.36
N ASN A 292 2.96 5.13 5.64
CA ASN A 292 1.89 5.25 6.63
C ASN A 292 0.94 6.42 6.30
N LEU A 293 1.45 7.59 5.95
CA LEU A 293 0.64 8.72 5.49
C LEU A 293 -0.17 8.38 4.24
N SER A 294 0.45 7.71 3.26
CA SER A 294 -0.22 7.32 2.01
C SER A 294 -1.36 6.34 2.24
N LEU A 295 -1.17 5.38 3.17
CA LEU A 295 -2.18 4.41 3.54
C LEU A 295 -3.33 5.06 4.34
N MET A 296 -3.01 5.95 5.28
CA MET A 296 -4.03 6.70 6.03
C MET A 296 -4.83 7.65 5.12
N GLY A 297 -4.19 8.26 4.12
CA GLY A 297 -4.86 9.11 3.12
C GLY A 297 -5.97 8.38 2.36
N LYS A 298 -5.92 7.04 2.30
CA LYS A 298 -6.98 6.22 1.69
C LYS A 298 -8.37 6.54 2.25
N TRP A 299 -8.46 6.85 3.54
CA TRP A 299 -9.74 7.20 4.17
C TRP A 299 -10.33 8.48 3.59
N TRP A 300 -9.52 9.50 3.27
CA TRP A 300 -9.99 10.70 2.56
C TRP A 300 -10.47 10.36 1.15
N GLY A 301 -9.73 9.52 0.42
CA GLY A 301 -10.16 9.06 -0.91
C GLY A 301 -11.50 8.31 -0.90
N ARG A 302 -11.76 7.49 0.12
CA ARG A 302 -13.03 6.77 0.26
C ARG A 302 -14.18 7.68 0.67
N LEU A 303 -13.90 8.67 1.53
CA LEU A 303 -14.86 9.70 1.90
C LEU A 303 -15.29 10.54 0.69
N ALA A 304 -14.32 10.92 -0.16
CA ALA A 304 -14.51 11.72 -1.36
C ALA A 304 -15.41 11.03 -2.42
N VAL A 305 -15.30 9.71 -2.56
CA VAL A 305 -16.07 8.92 -3.56
C VAL A 305 -17.47 8.53 -3.06
N LYS A 306 -17.87 8.99 -1.86
CA LYS A 306 -19.16 8.61 -1.25
C LYS A 306 -19.38 7.10 -1.17
N GLU A 307 -18.33 6.35 -0.83
CA GLU A 307 -18.43 4.89 -0.71
C GLU A 307 -19.43 4.50 0.39
N ASP A 308 -20.50 3.81 0.00
CA ASP A 308 -21.51 3.34 0.94
C ASP A 308 -21.00 2.14 1.74
N GLY A 309 -21.40 2.05 3.00
CA GLY A 309 -21.03 0.97 3.90
C GLY A 309 -21.20 1.31 5.37
N LEU A 310 -21.31 0.28 6.20
CA LEU A 310 -21.53 0.40 7.63
C LEU A 310 -20.47 1.28 8.32
N TRP A 311 -19.21 1.25 7.87
CA TRP A 311 -18.15 2.07 8.44
C TRP A 311 -18.45 3.56 8.27
N ARG A 312 -18.87 3.98 7.07
CA ARG A 312 -19.22 5.37 6.78
C ARG A 312 -20.41 5.80 7.61
N LYS A 313 -21.47 4.98 7.68
CA LYS A 313 -22.67 5.23 8.51
C LYS A 313 -22.30 5.44 9.98
N VAL A 314 -21.39 4.62 10.51
CA VAL A 314 -20.89 4.76 11.89
C VAL A 314 -20.14 6.07 12.10
N ILE A 315 -19.21 6.44 11.21
CA ILE A 315 -18.49 7.71 11.30
C ILE A 315 -19.47 8.88 11.16
N ALA A 316 -20.39 8.82 10.18
CA ALA A 316 -21.38 9.84 9.85
C ALA A 316 -22.27 10.12 11.05
N SER A 317 -22.82 9.06 11.64
CA SER A 317 -23.61 9.16 12.87
C SER A 317 -22.81 9.77 14.02
N LYS A 318 -21.54 9.38 14.18
CA LYS A 318 -20.73 9.81 15.33
C LYS A 318 -20.25 11.26 15.24
N TYR A 319 -19.94 11.73 14.04
CA TYR A 319 -19.27 13.02 13.83
C TYR A 319 -20.08 14.02 12.99
N GLY A 320 -21.19 13.59 12.37
CA GLY A 320 -22.05 14.35 11.47
C GLY A 320 -21.43 14.57 10.09
N GLU A 321 -22.18 14.38 9.00
CA GLU A 321 -21.68 14.61 7.62
C GLU A 321 -21.61 16.10 7.22
N GLY A 322 -21.91 17.03 8.13
CA GLY A 322 -21.63 18.46 7.95
C GLY A 322 -22.24 19.08 6.68
N GLY A 323 -23.50 18.76 6.36
CA GLY A 323 -24.19 19.36 5.21
C GLY A 323 -23.81 18.76 3.85
N GLY A 324 -23.24 17.54 3.81
CA GLY A 324 -22.99 16.79 2.56
C GLY A 324 -21.58 16.94 2.01
N HIS A 325 -20.82 17.94 2.46
CA HIS A 325 -19.44 18.18 2.03
C HIS A 325 -18.42 17.44 2.93
N TRP A 326 -17.82 16.37 2.41
CA TRP A 326 -16.93 15.49 3.19
C TRP A 326 -15.67 16.21 3.71
N MET A 327 -15.18 17.26 3.04
CA MET A 327 -14.02 18.01 3.53
C MET A 327 -14.39 18.83 4.77
N ASP A 328 -15.59 19.39 4.85
CA ASP A 328 -16.05 20.10 6.04
C ASP A 328 -16.27 19.15 7.20
N TRP A 329 -16.74 17.94 6.92
CA TRP A 329 -16.81 16.87 7.90
C TRP A 329 -15.44 16.57 8.54
N VAL A 330 -14.38 16.51 7.73
CA VAL A 330 -13.01 16.28 8.22
C VAL A 330 -12.41 17.53 8.89
N ARG A 331 -12.70 18.73 8.39
CA ARG A 331 -12.13 19.99 8.89
C ARG A 331 -12.84 20.50 10.14
N ASN A 332 -14.16 20.60 10.09
CA ASN A 332 -14.99 21.31 11.07
C ASN A 332 -15.58 20.40 12.15
N GLY A 333 -15.19 19.12 12.17
CA GLY A 333 -15.71 18.13 13.12
C GLY A 333 -15.71 18.59 14.58
N VAL A 334 -16.87 18.45 15.21
CA VAL A 334 -17.23 18.97 16.53
C VAL A 334 -16.65 18.09 17.66
N GLY A 335 -16.04 18.70 18.68
CA GLY A 335 -15.80 18.09 20.00
C GLY A 335 -14.75 16.97 20.12
N ALA A 336 -14.93 16.13 21.14
CA ALA A 336 -14.04 15.01 21.47
C ALA A 336 -14.16 13.87 20.44
N CYS A 337 -13.07 13.56 19.75
CA CYS A 337 -12.97 12.51 18.74
C CYS A 337 -12.12 11.32 19.22
N SER A 338 -12.34 10.15 18.62
CA SER A 338 -11.52 8.96 18.84
C SER A 338 -10.07 9.24 18.43
N SER A 339 -9.12 8.44 18.91
CA SER A 339 -7.72 8.57 18.46
C SER A 339 -7.59 8.37 16.95
N TRP A 340 -8.32 7.41 16.40
CA TRP A 340 -8.33 7.11 14.98
C TRP A 340 -8.84 8.30 14.15
N TRP A 341 -10.01 8.85 14.47
CA TRP A 341 -10.59 9.96 13.72
C TRP A 341 -9.72 11.22 13.82
N ARG A 342 -9.11 11.44 14.99
CA ARG A 342 -8.14 12.52 15.19
C ARG A 342 -6.93 12.39 14.27
N ASP A 343 -6.40 11.18 14.11
CA ASP A 343 -5.29 10.91 13.20
C ASP A 343 -5.70 11.15 11.75
N VAL A 344 -6.84 10.59 11.31
CA VAL A 344 -7.40 10.79 9.96
C VAL A 344 -7.58 12.27 9.64
N ARG A 345 -8.07 13.09 10.58
CA ARG A 345 -8.23 14.54 10.37
C ARG A 345 -6.91 15.30 10.24
N ARG A 346 -5.82 14.77 10.82
CA ARG A 346 -4.52 15.47 10.93
C ARG A 346 -3.48 14.99 9.94
N ILE A 347 -3.75 13.96 9.15
CA ILE A 347 -2.76 13.39 8.21
C ILE A 347 -2.26 14.41 7.16
N ASP A 348 -3.06 15.44 6.87
CA ASP A 348 -2.69 16.53 5.96
C ASP A 348 -1.89 17.66 6.65
N ASN A 349 -1.72 17.59 7.97
CA ASN A 349 -1.06 18.60 8.81
C ASN A 349 -0.17 17.94 9.88
N VAL A 350 0.61 16.93 9.49
CA VAL A 350 1.55 16.25 10.40
C VAL A 350 2.82 17.07 10.56
N GLU A 351 3.21 17.36 11.79
CA GLU A 351 4.38 18.18 12.11
C GLU A 351 5.67 17.64 11.48
N GLY A 352 6.35 18.48 10.69
CA GLY A 352 7.60 18.15 10.01
C GLY A 352 7.44 17.42 8.67
N GLU A 353 6.22 17.29 8.16
CA GLU A 353 5.90 16.74 6.84
C GLU A 353 5.26 17.81 5.93
N ILE A 354 5.07 17.48 4.65
CA ILE A 354 4.36 18.34 3.69
C ILE A 354 2.91 18.52 4.18
N THR A 355 2.38 19.75 4.14
CA THR A 355 1.02 20.09 4.56
C THR A 355 0.15 20.46 3.35
N GLY A 356 -1.16 20.21 3.41
CA GLY A 356 -2.11 20.62 2.37
C GLY A 356 -2.15 19.72 1.13
N TRP A 357 -1.34 18.66 1.09
CA TRP A 357 -1.18 17.79 -0.08
C TRP A 357 -2.42 16.95 -0.40
N LEU A 358 -3.29 16.68 0.59
CA LEU A 358 -4.59 16.07 0.34
C LEU A 358 -5.60 17.09 -0.13
N ILE A 359 -5.71 18.22 0.56
CA ILE A 359 -6.69 19.27 0.22
C ILE A 359 -6.45 19.77 -1.21
N GLU A 360 -5.20 20.13 -1.53
CA GLU A 360 -4.83 20.59 -2.86
C GLU A 360 -4.91 19.49 -3.93
N GLY A 361 -4.88 18.22 -3.50
CA GLY A 361 -4.91 17.06 -4.40
C GLY A 361 -6.32 16.69 -4.89
N PHE A 362 -7.37 17.17 -4.23
CA PHE A 362 -8.76 16.93 -4.61
C PHE A 362 -9.37 18.17 -5.26
N ARG A 363 -10.04 17.97 -6.39
CA ARG A 363 -10.78 19.01 -7.10
C ARG A 363 -12.24 18.60 -7.23
N LEU A 364 -13.15 19.52 -6.95
CA LEU A 364 -14.57 19.31 -7.13
C LEU A 364 -14.94 19.48 -8.61
N LYS A 365 -15.71 18.54 -9.12
CA LYS A 365 -16.32 18.59 -10.45
C LYS A 365 -17.82 18.67 -10.29
N LEU A 366 -18.35 19.84 -10.66
CA LEU A 366 -19.78 20.11 -10.60
C LEU A 366 -20.54 19.21 -11.58
N GLY A 367 -21.53 18.49 -11.05
CA GLY A 367 -22.53 17.70 -11.76
C GLY A 367 -23.88 18.41 -11.69
N GLU A 368 -24.79 17.86 -10.89
CA GLU A 368 -26.13 18.43 -10.66
C GLU A 368 -26.16 19.52 -9.58
N GLY A 369 -25.09 19.68 -8.80
CA GLY A 369 -24.90 20.79 -7.87
C GLY A 369 -25.73 20.69 -6.58
N ASN A 370 -26.12 19.47 -6.18
CA ASN A 370 -26.87 19.18 -4.95
C ASN A 370 -25.97 19.11 -3.71
N ASP A 371 -24.67 18.87 -3.90
CA ASP A 371 -23.72 18.73 -2.78
C ASP A 371 -22.63 19.82 -2.81
N VAL A 372 -22.90 20.93 -3.50
CA VAL A 372 -21.90 21.96 -3.80
C VAL A 372 -22.41 23.33 -3.40
N SER A 373 -21.81 23.92 -2.38
CA SER A 373 -22.03 25.31 -1.99
C SER A 373 -21.66 26.24 -3.13
N PHE A 374 -22.60 27.09 -3.54
CA PHE A 374 -22.33 28.06 -4.60
C PHE A 374 -21.18 29.00 -4.22
N TRP A 375 -21.14 29.46 -2.98
CA TRP A 375 -20.17 30.46 -2.54
C TRP A 375 -18.87 29.88 -1.99
N TRP A 376 -18.94 28.79 -1.23
CA TRP A 376 -17.80 28.34 -0.41
C TRP A 376 -16.97 27.22 -1.04
N ASP A 377 -17.53 26.47 -2.00
CA ASP A 377 -16.80 25.40 -2.68
C ASP A 377 -16.03 25.91 -3.91
N GLU A 378 -14.91 25.26 -4.20
CA GLU A 378 -14.06 25.60 -5.34
C GLU A 378 -14.49 24.84 -6.60
N TRP A 379 -15.60 25.26 -7.21
CA TRP A 379 -16.10 24.68 -8.46
C TRP A 379 -15.84 25.58 -9.70
N SER A 380 -15.44 26.84 -9.49
CA SER A 380 -15.27 27.85 -10.55
C SER A 380 -13.83 28.33 -10.78
N GLY A 381 -12.82 27.57 -10.34
CA GLY A 381 -11.42 27.74 -10.74
C GLY A 381 -10.46 28.36 -9.71
N GLY A 382 -9.92 27.55 -8.79
CA GLY A 382 -8.75 27.89 -7.97
C GLY A 382 -9.03 28.58 -6.64
N ILE A 383 -10.18 29.25 -6.51
CA ILE A 383 -10.61 29.93 -5.29
C ILE A 383 -12.14 29.92 -5.21
N CYS A 384 -12.70 29.81 -3.99
CA CYS A 384 -14.14 29.89 -3.81
C CYS A 384 -14.67 31.30 -4.11
N LEU A 385 -15.91 31.38 -4.59
CA LEU A 385 -16.54 32.64 -4.98
C LEU A 385 -16.73 33.59 -3.80
N ALA A 386 -16.90 33.07 -2.58
CA ALA A 386 -17.00 33.87 -1.35
C ALA A 386 -15.74 34.68 -1.10
N ASN A 387 -14.56 34.10 -1.32
CA ASN A 387 -13.29 34.78 -1.13
C ASN A 387 -13.01 35.75 -2.28
N ARG A 388 -13.29 35.36 -3.53
CA ARG A 388 -13.07 36.21 -4.71
C ARG A 388 -14.01 37.41 -4.77
N PHE A 389 -15.27 37.20 -4.43
CA PHE A 389 -16.34 38.20 -4.52
C PHE A 389 -16.99 38.47 -3.15
N LEU A 390 -16.18 38.67 -2.11
CA LEU A 390 -16.62 38.82 -0.72
C LEU A 390 -17.78 39.83 -0.54
N ARG A 391 -17.72 40.95 -1.26
CA ARG A 391 -18.75 41.99 -1.18
C ARG A 391 -20.09 41.51 -1.76
N LEU A 392 -20.09 40.79 -2.87
CA LEU A 392 -21.31 40.20 -3.45
C LEU A 392 -21.84 39.08 -2.55
N TYR A 393 -20.97 38.21 -2.03
CA TYR A 393 -21.34 37.18 -1.06
C TYR A 393 -22.11 37.79 0.13
N LEU A 394 -21.60 38.86 0.73
CA LEU A 394 -22.27 39.53 1.85
C LEU A 394 -23.64 40.13 1.50
N LEU A 395 -23.87 40.47 0.22
CA LEU A 395 -25.14 41.01 -0.30
C LEU A 395 -26.10 39.93 -0.82
N SER A 396 -25.60 38.74 -1.14
CA SER A 396 -26.39 37.60 -1.63
C SER A 396 -27.43 37.18 -0.60
N GLU A 397 -28.64 36.89 -1.06
CA GLU A 397 -29.67 36.25 -0.22
C GLU A 397 -29.51 34.73 -0.15
N GLY A 398 -28.76 34.14 -1.09
CA GLY A 398 -28.47 32.71 -1.15
C GLY A 398 -27.06 32.37 -0.65
N LYS A 399 -26.68 32.80 0.55
CA LYS A 399 -25.32 32.59 1.09
C LYS A 399 -24.98 31.12 1.35
N GLU A 400 -25.96 30.39 1.87
CA GLU A 400 -25.85 28.98 2.24
C GLU A 400 -26.47 28.04 1.19
N LYS A 401 -26.82 28.58 0.00
CA LYS A 401 -27.48 27.80 -1.05
C LYS A 401 -26.47 26.99 -1.85
N GLU A 402 -26.91 25.80 -2.24
CA GLU A 402 -26.21 24.92 -3.17
C GLU A 402 -26.32 25.46 -4.61
N CYS A 403 -25.42 25.01 -5.49
CA CYS A 403 -25.39 25.42 -6.89
C CYS A 403 -26.72 25.19 -7.61
N CYS A 404 -27.38 24.04 -7.36
CA CYS A 404 -28.67 23.71 -7.97
C CYS A 404 -29.80 24.65 -7.52
N GLN A 405 -29.65 25.37 -6.40
CA GLN A 405 -30.66 26.27 -5.86
C GLN A 405 -30.46 27.73 -6.29
N MET A 406 -29.34 28.02 -6.95
CA MET A 406 -28.95 29.39 -7.35
C MET A 406 -29.35 29.72 -8.79
N GLY A 407 -30.17 28.87 -9.42
CA GLY A 407 -30.61 29.04 -10.80
C GLY A 407 -31.79 28.14 -11.16
N SER A 408 -32.10 28.11 -12.45
CA SER A 408 -33.19 27.30 -13.00
C SER A 408 -32.88 26.88 -14.43
N MET A 409 -33.36 25.69 -14.83
CA MET A 409 -33.21 25.20 -16.20
C MET A 409 -34.23 25.90 -17.12
N CYS A 410 -33.73 26.64 -18.11
CA CYS A 410 -34.53 27.34 -19.11
C CYS A 410 -34.14 26.86 -20.51
N ASN A 411 -35.07 26.28 -21.27
CA ASN A 411 -34.84 25.80 -22.65
C ASN A 411 -33.61 24.88 -22.81
N GLY A 412 -33.36 24.01 -21.82
CA GLY A 412 -32.21 23.11 -21.82
C GLY A 412 -30.86 23.75 -21.46
N THR A 413 -30.86 25.03 -21.06
CA THR A 413 -29.69 25.75 -20.56
C THR A 413 -29.87 26.18 -19.11
N TRP A 414 -28.84 25.99 -18.30
CA TRP A 414 -28.85 26.46 -16.91
C TRP A 414 -28.74 27.99 -16.89
N LYS A 415 -29.66 28.66 -16.19
CA LYS A 415 -29.63 30.10 -15.98
C LYS A 415 -29.51 30.41 -14.50
N TRP A 416 -28.45 31.14 -14.13
CA TRP A 416 -28.22 31.62 -12.78
C TRP A 416 -29.20 32.74 -12.42
N ASN A 417 -29.82 32.66 -11.25
CA ASN A 417 -30.80 33.60 -10.72
C ASN A 417 -30.30 34.17 -9.38
N LEU A 418 -29.23 34.97 -9.44
CA LEU A 418 -28.63 35.56 -8.24
C LEU A 418 -29.50 36.71 -7.71
N THR A 419 -29.90 36.65 -6.44
CA THR A 419 -30.68 37.70 -5.78
C THR A 419 -29.88 38.41 -4.69
N TRP A 420 -30.09 39.72 -4.56
CA TRP A 420 -29.33 40.61 -3.69
C TRP A 420 -30.27 41.32 -2.72
N ARG A 421 -29.86 41.43 -1.45
CA ARG A 421 -30.65 42.08 -0.38
C ARG A 421 -30.98 43.56 -0.63
N ARG A 422 -30.28 44.20 -1.58
CA ARG A 422 -30.49 45.58 -2.03
C ARG A 422 -29.97 45.74 -3.46
N LYS A 423 -30.35 46.85 -4.11
CA LYS A 423 -29.75 47.27 -5.39
C LYS A 423 -28.23 47.43 -5.23
N LEU A 424 -27.48 46.93 -6.20
CA LEU A 424 -26.02 47.02 -6.25
C LEU A 424 -25.58 48.45 -6.58
N PHE A 425 -24.44 48.85 -6.03
CA PHE A 425 -23.75 50.08 -6.45
C PHE A 425 -22.86 49.80 -7.67
N GLU A 426 -22.43 50.84 -8.37
CA GLU A 426 -21.64 50.75 -9.62
C GLU A 426 -20.44 49.77 -9.51
N ARG A 427 -19.60 49.89 -8.48
CA ARG A 427 -18.48 48.96 -8.23
C ARG A 427 -18.91 47.51 -7.93
N GLU A 428 -20.11 47.32 -7.40
CA GLU A 428 -20.68 45.99 -7.14
C GLU A 428 -21.30 45.40 -8.42
N GLU A 429 -21.84 46.23 -9.31
CA GLU A 429 -22.32 45.83 -10.64
C GLU A 429 -21.17 45.37 -11.54
N GLU A 430 -20.02 46.06 -11.50
CA GLU A 430 -18.78 45.62 -12.16
C GLU A 430 -18.36 44.22 -11.69
N ALA A 431 -18.31 44.01 -10.36
CA ALA A 431 -17.99 42.72 -9.78
C ALA A 431 -19.03 41.64 -10.12
N ALA A 432 -20.32 42.00 -10.22
CA ALA A 432 -21.39 41.06 -10.58
C ALA A 432 -21.30 40.65 -12.06
N THR A 433 -20.83 41.55 -12.92
CA THR A 433 -20.54 41.26 -14.33
C THR A 433 -19.36 40.29 -14.42
N GLU A 434 -18.27 40.54 -13.69
CA GLU A 434 -17.15 39.60 -13.62
C GLU A 434 -17.60 38.23 -13.08
N LEU A 435 -18.38 38.20 -11.99
CA LEU A 435 -18.94 36.95 -11.46
C LEU A 435 -19.76 36.22 -12.53
N SER A 436 -20.59 36.94 -13.28
CA SER A 436 -21.39 36.36 -14.37
C SER A 436 -20.49 35.72 -15.43
N THR A 437 -19.39 36.36 -15.83
CA THR A 437 -18.42 35.77 -16.77
C THR A 437 -17.69 34.54 -16.22
N VAL A 438 -17.44 34.47 -14.91
CA VAL A 438 -16.78 33.33 -14.26
C VAL A 438 -17.69 32.11 -14.22
N ILE A 439 -18.97 32.31 -13.99
CA ILE A 439 -19.98 31.24 -13.94
C ILE A 439 -20.59 30.94 -15.32
N GLU A 440 -20.29 31.78 -16.32
CA GLU A 440 -20.69 31.60 -17.71
C GLU A 440 -19.97 30.38 -18.32
N GLY A 441 -20.74 29.46 -18.89
CA GLY A 441 -20.22 28.19 -19.41
C GLY A 441 -20.20 27.03 -18.40
N VAL A 442 -20.46 27.29 -17.12
CA VAL A 442 -20.68 26.21 -16.13
C VAL A 442 -22.05 25.59 -16.38
N LYS A 443 -22.06 24.30 -16.69
CA LYS A 443 -23.28 23.53 -16.98
C LYS A 443 -23.62 22.66 -15.77
N ILE A 444 -24.75 22.95 -15.14
CA ILE A 444 -25.38 21.98 -14.25
C ILE A 444 -25.96 20.86 -15.12
N ALA A 445 -25.58 19.61 -14.83
CA ALA A 445 -25.98 18.42 -15.56
C ALA A 445 -26.94 17.59 -14.69
N PRO A 446 -28.26 17.74 -14.85
CA PRO A 446 -29.24 17.00 -14.05
C PRO A 446 -29.06 15.49 -14.16
N GLY A 447 -29.10 14.78 -13.03
CA GLY A 447 -28.94 13.33 -12.98
C GLY A 447 -27.49 12.84 -13.03
N ARG A 448 -26.51 13.74 -13.05
CA ARG A 448 -25.10 13.41 -12.84
C ARG A 448 -24.69 13.87 -11.43
N PRO A 449 -24.25 12.98 -10.53
CA PRO A 449 -23.82 13.39 -9.20
C PRO A 449 -22.57 14.28 -9.25
N ASP A 450 -22.39 15.12 -8.24
CA ASP A 450 -21.17 15.88 -8.03
C ASP A 450 -20.01 14.94 -7.67
N GLU A 451 -18.85 15.12 -8.31
CA GLU A 451 -17.72 14.18 -8.23
C GLU A 451 -16.45 14.86 -7.71
N TRP A 452 -15.64 14.14 -6.94
CA TRP A 452 -14.30 14.59 -6.54
C TRP A 452 -13.22 13.91 -7.38
N GLU A 453 -12.41 14.71 -8.06
CA GLU A 453 -11.30 14.27 -8.91
C GLU A 453 -9.97 14.39 -8.17
N TRP A 454 -9.17 13.32 -8.20
CA TRP A 454 -7.82 13.32 -7.66
C TRP A 454 -6.81 13.77 -8.73
N ILE A 455 -6.32 15.01 -8.65
CA ILE A 455 -5.58 15.68 -9.74
C ILE A 455 -4.17 15.13 -9.97
N HIS A 456 -3.65 14.34 -9.03
CA HIS A 456 -2.33 13.73 -9.15
C HIS A 456 -2.36 12.36 -9.85
N SER A 457 -3.52 11.93 -10.37
CA SER A 457 -3.64 10.76 -11.24
C SER A 457 -4.12 11.14 -12.64
N LYS A 458 -3.69 10.37 -13.64
CA LYS A 458 -4.11 10.57 -15.05
C LYS A 458 -5.56 10.20 -15.29
N ASP A 459 -6.10 9.28 -14.50
CA ASP A 459 -7.49 8.82 -14.55
C ASP A 459 -8.37 9.55 -13.53
N PHE A 460 -7.82 10.57 -12.85
CA PHE A 460 -8.48 11.33 -11.78
C PHE A 460 -8.95 10.49 -10.59
N ARG A 461 -8.46 9.26 -10.44
CA ARG A 461 -8.81 8.38 -9.31
C ARG A 461 -7.76 8.43 -8.21
N TYR A 462 -8.25 8.45 -6.97
CA TYR A 462 -7.40 8.40 -5.81
C TYR A 462 -6.71 7.02 -5.69
N SER A 463 -5.40 7.02 -5.42
CA SER A 463 -4.69 5.81 -5.02
C SER A 463 -3.58 6.11 -4.00
N THR A 464 -3.30 5.15 -3.13
CA THR A 464 -2.19 5.26 -2.17
C THR A 464 -0.83 5.34 -2.87
N LYS A 465 -0.72 4.76 -4.07
CA LYS A 465 0.48 4.83 -4.92
C LYS A 465 0.74 6.26 -5.42
N THR A 466 -0.30 6.96 -5.90
CA THR A 466 -0.16 8.34 -6.39
C THR A 466 0.18 9.29 -5.25
N VAL A 467 -0.38 9.08 -4.06
CA VAL A 467 -0.01 9.83 -2.86
C VAL A 467 1.44 9.59 -2.47
N TYR A 468 1.88 8.33 -2.41
CA TYR A 468 3.28 8.02 -2.09
C TYR A 468 4.25 8.71 -3.06
N SER A 469 3.93 8.71 -4.35
CA SER A 469 4.72 9.40 -5.37
C SER A 469 4.74 10.93 -5.20
N LEU A 470 3.66 11.52 -4.69
CA LEU A 470 3.58 12.94 -4.39
C LEU A 470 4.47 13.29 -3.19
N LEU A 471 4.33 12.55 -2.09
CA LEU A 471 5.08 12.76 -0.85
C LEU A 471 6.58 12.51 -1.01
N THR A 472 6.98 11.61 -1.92
CA THR A 472 8.38 11.30 -2.20
C THR A 472 8.94 12.03 -3.42
N LYS A 473 8.23 13.04 -3.94
CA LYS A 473 8.66 13.77 -5.14
C LYS A 473 9.98 14.50 -4.87
N VAL A 474 11.05 14.00 -5.47
CA VAL A 474 12.36 14.65 -5.44
C VAL A 474 12.56 15.48 -6.71
N PRO A 475 13.11 16.71 -6.62
CA PRO A 475 13.50 17.48 -7.81
C PRO A 475 14.41 16.65 -8.72
N ARG A 476 14.07 16.56 -10.00
CA ARG A 476 14.86 15.77 -10.95
C ARG A 476 16.15 16.50 -11.29
N CYS A 477 17.26 15.77 -11.20
CA CYS A 477 18.55 16.19 -11.74
C CYS A 477 18.85 15.31 -12.97
N PRO A 478 18.70 15.81 -14.21
CA PRO A 478 18.81 15.01 -15.42
C PRO A 478 20.15 14.28 -15.58
N THR A 479 21.25 14.91 -15.14
CA THR A 479 22.60 14.32 -15.17
C THR A 479 22.70 13.12 -14.21
N GLN A 480 22.24 13.28 -12.96
CA GLN A 480 22.17 12.17 -11.99
C GLN A 480 21.27 11.04 -12.44
N GLU A 481 20.08 11.37 -12.96
CA GLU A 481 19.12 10.37 -13.43
C GLU A 481 19.70 9.51 -14.55
N ARG A 482 20.44 10.11 -15.46
CA ARG A 482 21.11 9.39 -16.54
C ARG A 482 22.16 8.40 -16.04
N VAL A 483 23.02 8.85 -15.12
CA VAL A 483 24.08 8.01 -14.54
C VAL A 483 23.48 6.87 -13.75
N PHE A 484 22.55 7.14 -12.83
CA PHE A 484 21.96 6.09 -12.01
C PHE A 484 21.16 5.07 -12.82
N ARG A 485 20.41 5.49 -13.85
CA ARG A 485 19.76 4.55 -14.78
C ARG A 485 20.74 3.58 -15.45
N ARG A 486 21.97 4.01 -15.76
CA ARG A 486 23.01 3.16 -16.36
C ARG A 486 23.63 2.19 -15.35
N ILE A 487 23.80 2.60 -14.09
CA ILE A 487 24.34 1.71 -13.03
C ILE A 487 23.44 0.49 -12.84
N TRP A 488 22.11 0.64 -12.94
CA TRP A 488 21.15 -0.45 -12.79
C TRP A 488 21.04 -1.37 -14.03
N ASN A 489 22.16 -1.66 -14.69
CA ASN A 489 22.22 -2.50 -15.90
C ASN A 489 22.08 -4.00 -15.56
N PRO A 490 20.99 -4.69 -15.93
CA PRO A 490 20.69 -6.07 -15.49
C PRO A 490 21.76 -7.12 -15.84
N ASN A 491 22.73 -6.80 -16.69
CA ASN A 491 23.82 -7.69 -17.04
C ASN A 491 24.90 -7.82 -15.95
N LEU A 492 24.92 -6.97 -14.91
CA LEU A 492 25.90 -7.10 -13.83
C LEU A 492 25.35 -7.89 -12.62
N PRO A 493 26.21 -8.59 -11.87
CA PRO A 493 25.85 -9.16 -10.57
C PRO A 493 25.45 -8.10 -9.54
N THR A 494 24.52 -8.47 -8.65
CA THR A 494 23.99 -7.57 -7.60
C THR A 494 25.06 -6.95 -6.69
N LYS A 495 26.13 -7.71 -6.40
CA LYS A 495 27.27 -7.25 -5.60
C LYS A 495 28.03 -6.09 -6.25
N ILE A 496 28.19 -6.12 -7.58
CA ILE A 496 28.88 -5.07 -8.35
C ILE A 496 27.99 -3.82 -8.45
N PHE A 497 26.67 -3.98 -8.57
CA PHE A 497 25.75 -2.82 -8.50
C PHE A 497 25.86 -2.07 -7.17
N ALA A 498 25.79 -2.80 -6.05
CA ALA A 498 25.86 -2.21 -4.73
C ALA A 498 27.19 -1.47 -4.54
N PHE A 499 28.29 -2.05 -5.04
CA PHE A 499 29.61 -1.44 -5.04
C PHE A 499 29.66 -0.15 -5.88
N ASN A 500 29.25 -0.18 -7.15
CA ASN A 500 29.24 0.99 -8.03
C ASN A 500 28.39 2.13 -7.47
N TRP A 501 27.22 1.78 -6.93
CA TRP A 501 26.33 2.74 -6.27
C TRP A 501 27.01 3.41 -5.08
N GLN A 502 27.72 2.65 -4.23
CA GLN A 502 28.52 3.22 -3.13
C GLN A 502 29.70 4.05 -3.62
N LEU A 503 30.40 3.60 -4.67
CA LEU A 503 31.54 4.29 -5.26
C LEU A 503 31.14 5.68 -5.76
N LEU A 504 30.06 5.75 -6.55
CA LEU A 504 29.60 7.00 -7.17
C LEU A 504 28.95 7.96 -6.16
N LEU A 505 28.52 7.46 -5.00
CA LEU A 505 28.14 8.30 -3.86
C LEU A 505 29.33 8.69 -2.97
N ASN A 506 30.54 8.23 -3.29
CA ASN A 506 31.73 8.32 -2.46
C ASN A 506 31.47 7.82 -1.02
N ARG A 507 30.96 6.59 -0.91
CA ARG A 507 30.60 5.90 0.33
C ARG A 507 31.25 4.53 0.47
N LEU A 508 32.42 4.35 -0.15
CA LEU A 508 33.28 3.19 0.06
C LEU A 508 34.25 3.41 1.24
N PRO A 509 34.77 2.34 1.86
CA PRO A 509 35.77 2.38 2.92
C PRO A 509 37.18 2.72 2.41
N THR A 510 37.35 3.87 1.76
CA THR A 510 38.67 4.48 1.50
C THR A 510 39.26 5.02 2.80
N LYS A 511 40.59 5.13 2.92
CA LYS A 511 41.21 5.71 4.13
C LYS A 511 40.63 7.09 4.42
N SER A 512 40.51 7.98 3.41
CA SER A 512 39.87 9.30 3.58
C SER A 512 38.45 9.25 4.15
N ASN A 513 37.60 8.32 3.73
CA ASN A 513 36.24 8.19 4.26
C ASN A 513 36.21 7.57 5.67
N LEU A 514 37.16 6.69 5.98
CA LEU A 514 37.33 6.10 7.32
C LEU A 514 37.84 7.13 8.32
N LEU A 515 38.79 7.99 7.92
CA LEU A 515 39.25 9.14 8.70
C LEU A 515 38.08 10.08 9.03
N LYS A 516 37.26 10.44 8.05
CA LYS A 516 36.04 11.26 8.24
C LYS A 516 35.01 10.63 9.19
N LYS A 517 35.04 9.31 9.38
CA LYS A 517 34.18 8.57 10.32
C LYS A 517 34.83 8.32 11.68
N GLY A 518 36.03 8.86 11.94
CA GLY A 518 36.70 8.77 13.23
C GLY A 518 37.60 7.54 13.41
N PHE A 519 37.89 6.78 12.36
CA PHE A 519 38.78 5.60 12.44
C PHE A 519 40.27 5.93 12.26
N GLY A 520 40.68 7.17 12.58
CA GLY A 520 42.03 7.69 12.33
C GLY A 520 43.15 6.89 13.00
N VAL A 521 42.93 6.41 14.22
CA VAL A 521 43.93 5.69 15.01
C VAL A 521 44.33 4.34 14.38
N ILE A 522 43.52 3.79 13.47
CA ILE A 522 43.74 2.46 12.88
C ILE A 522 44.43 2.54 11.50
N MET A 523 44.41 3.71 10.83
CA MET A 523 44.70 3.82 9.39
C MET A 523 46.14 4.29 9.05
N GLY A 524 46.96 4.62 10.04
CA GLY A 524 48.32 5.13 9.83
C GLY A 524 48.34 6.51 9.15
N ASP A 525 49.20 6.67 8.13
CA ASP A 525 49.49 7.91 7.41
C ASP A 525 48.41 8.37 6.41
N GLY A 526 47.32 7.62 6.23
CA GLY A 526 46.27 7.96 5.26
C GLY A 526 46.63 7.70 3.79
N ASN A 527 47.86 7.27 3.49
CA ASN A 527 48.36 7.06 2.13
C ASN A 527 47.71 5.85 1.45
N CYS A 528 47.59 5.92 0.12
CA CYS A 528 47.02 4.87 -0.70
C CYS A 528 47.75 3.54 -0.50
N ASN A 529 46.99 2.48 -0.22
CA ASN A 529 47.58 1.16 0.01
C ASN A 529 48.30 0.59 -1.23
N LEU A 530 48.00 1.12 -2.42
CA LEU A 530 48.63 0.68 -3.67
C LEU A 530 49.95 1.40 -3.94
N CYS A 531 49.98 2.75 -3.91
CA CYS A 531 51.17 3.53 -4.28
C CYS A 531 52.00 4.05 -3.10
N GLN A 532 51.39 4.18 -1.91
CA GLN A 532 51.99 4.74 -0.69
C GLN A 532 52.51 6.19 -0.80
N GLU A 533 52.07 6.95 -1.81
CA GLU A 533 52.61 8.29 -2.12
C GLU A 533 51.59 9.43 -1.98
N GLU A 534 50.30 9.16 -2.19
CA GLU A 534 49.22 10.14 -2.09
C GLU A 534 48.10 9.60 -1.18
N GLU A 535 47.26 10.48 -0.63
CA GLU A 535 46.13 10.09 0.22
C GLU A 535 45.12 9.18 -0.51
N GLU A 536 44.59 8.16 0.19
CA GLU A 536 43.59 7.25 -0.38
C GLU A 536 42.19 7.88 -0.39
N ASP A 537 41.82 8.51 -1.50
CA ASP A 537 40.42 8.79 -1.85
C ASP A 537 39.93 7.95 -3.03
N ALA A 538 38.63 8.01 -3.35
CA ALA A 538 38.05 7.21 -4.42
C ALA A 538 38.65 7.56 -5.80
N THR A 539 38.88 8.84 -6.05
CA THR A 539 39.41 9.31 -7.33
C THR A 539 40.86 8.87 -7.51
N HIS A 540 41.70 9.03 -6.49
CA HIS A 540 43.06 8.53 -6.49
C HIS A 540 43.08 7.02 -6.66
N LEU A 541 42.39 6.28 -5.78
CA LEU A 541 42.41 4.82 -5.76
C LEU A 541 41.97 4.20 -7.08
N PHE A 542 40.89 4.70 -7.69
CA PHE A 542 40.30 4.07 -8.87
C PHE A 542 40.76 4.66 -10.20
N LEU A 543 41.30 5.89 -10.24
CA LEU A 543 41.66 6.56 -11.49
C LEU A 543 43.10 7.08 -11.53
N LYS A 544 43.54 7.83 -10.51
CA LYS A 544 44.79 8.61 -10.59
C LYS A 544 46.02 7.88 -10.05
N CYS A 545 45.86 6.79 -9.30
CA CYS A 545 46.96 6.02 -8.75
C CYS A 545 47.89 5.52 -9.86
N LYS A 546 49.21 5.73 -9.72
CA LYS A 546 50.20 5.30 -10.71
C LYS A 546 50.14 3.81 -11.05
N ASN A 547 49.76 2.98 -10.06
CA ASN A 547 49.61 1.54 -10.19
C ASN A 547 48.28 1.12 -10.86
N VAL A 548 47.40 2.07 -11.15
CA VAL A 548 46.08 1.85 -11.76
C VAL A 548 45.93 2.56 -13.11
N ARG A 549 46.59 3.70 -13.34
CA ARG A 549 46.48 4.48 -14.60
C ARG A 549 46.71 3.63 -15.85
N TRP A 550 47.70 2.74 -15.81
CA TRP A 550 48.02 1.89 -16.95
C TRP A 550 46.87 0.92 -17.30
N ILE A 551 46.02 0.49 -16.35
CA ILE A 551 44.81 -0.34 -16.60
C ILE A 551 43.83 0.42 -17.49
N TRP A 552 43.63 1.71 -17.21
CA TRP A 552 42.75 2.55 -18.00
C TRP A 552 43.29 2.81 -19.40
N LYS A 553 44.62 2.92 -19.57
CA LYS A 553 45.26 3.00 -20.90
C LYS A 553 44.99 1.76 -21.76
N GLU A 554 45.00 0.57 -21.18
CA GLU A 554 44.67 -0.66 -21.92
C GLU A 554 43.17 -0.74 -22.25
N CYS A 555 42.30 -0.32 -21.33
CA CYS A 555 40.86 -0.20 -21.59
C CYS A 555 40.57 0.77 -22.74
N ASP A 556 41.29 1.88 -22.79
CA ASP A 556 41.22 2.88 -23.85
C ASP A 556 41.58 2.30 -25.21
N ARG A 557 42.60 1.42 -25.26
CA ARG A 557 42.97 0.68 -26.47
C ARG A 557 41.90 -0.33 -26.89
N TRP A 558 41.29 -1.06 -25.97
CA TRP A 558 40.24 -2.04 -26.29
C TRP A 558 39.04 -1.38 -26.94
N TRP A 559 38.58 -0.26 -26.41
CA TRP A 559 37.37 0.40 -26.90
C TRP A 559 37.64 1.50 -27.94
N GLY A 560 38.91 1.86 -28.18
CA GLY A 560 39.26 3.02 -29.01
C GLY A 560 38.74 4.34 -28.44
N ILE A 561 38.60 4.44 -27.11
CA ILE A 561 38.09 5.60 -26.39
C ILE A 561 39.24 6.19 -25.57
N ASN A 562 39.32 7.50 -25.42
CA ASN A 562 40.25 8.12 -24.46
C ASN A 562 39.50 8.46 -23.17
N ILE A 563 39.57 7.59 -22.16
CA ILE A 563 39.02 7.80 -20.81
C ILE A 563 40.05 8.54 -19.95
N GLU A 564 41.34 8.48 -20.29
CA GLU A 564 42.44 9.18 -19.64
C GLU A 564 42.28 10.71 -19.72
N THR A 565 41.51 11.31 -18.80
CA THR A 565 41.54 12.74 -18.39
C THR A 565 40.41 13.18 -17.45
N GLN A 566 39.62 12.29 -16.86
CA GLN A 566 38.46 12.73 -16.06
C GLN A 566 38.80 13.07 -14.59
N GLU A 567 38.14 14.12 -14.07
CA GLU A 567 38.41 14.67 -12.73
C GLU A 567 38.01 13.72 -11.59
N ASP A 568 36.98 12.90 -11.80
CA ASP A 568 36.40 12.00 -10.79
C ASP A 568 35.71 10.75 -11.42
N CYS A 569 35.39 9.77 -10.57
CA CYS A 569 34.72 8.53 -10.97
C CYS A 569 33.36 8.74 -11.63
N TRP A 570 32.69 9.87 -11.35
CA TRP A 570 31.36 10.18 -11.87
C TRP A 570 31.44 10.59 -13.34
N LYS A 571 32.35 11.52 -13.66
CA LYS A 571 32.65 11.95 -15.02
C LYS A 571 33.25 10.83 -15.87
N THR A 572 34.08 9.96 -15.27
CA THR A 572 34.59 8.76 -15.96
C THR A 572 33.47 7.81 -16.39
N PHE A 573 32.49 7.56 -15.51
CA PHE A 573 31.34 6.71 -15.85
C PHE A 573 30.37 7.41 -16.83
N GLU A 574 30.19 8.72 -16.70
CA GLU A 574 29.37 9.53 -17.60
C GLU A 574 29.96 9.69 -19.02
N HIS A 575 31.29 9.54 -19.15
CA HIS A 575 32.12 10.01 -20.27
C HIS A 575 31.50 9.89 -21.69
N PRO A 576 31.61 10.96 -22.52
CA PRO A 576 31.12 11.02 -23.90
C PRO A 576 31.61 9.92 -24.85
N GLY A 577 32.82 9.37 -24.66
CA GLY A 577 33.36 8.32 -25.53
C GLY A 577 32.53 7.03 -25.59
N VAL A 578 31.65 6.82 -24.61
CA VAL A 578 30.71 5.69 -24.51
C VAL A 578 29.37 5.97 -25.26
N TRP A 579 29.25 7.12 -25.94
CA TRP A 579 28.05 7.54 -26.68
C TRP A 579 27.95 6.95 -28.08
N THR A 580 28.00 5.63 -28.17
CA THR A 580 27.47 4.97 -29.35
C THR A 580 25.94 4.99 -29.26
N ARG A 581 25.24 5.27 -30.36
CA ARG A 581 23.77 5.03 -30.43
C ARG A 581 23.43 3.55 -30.27
N ASN A 582 24.42 2.66 -30.42
CA ASN A 582 24.27 1.23 -30.23
C ASN A 582 24.24 0.88 -28.72
N THR A 583 23.06 0.48 -28.27
CA THR A 583 22.81 0.11 -26.87
C THR A 583 23.64 -1.09 -26.39
N ARG A 584 24.10 -1.97 -27.28
CA ARG A 584 24.94 -3.13 -26.91
C ARG A 584 26.35 -2.68 -26.52
N ILE A 585 26.98 -1.85 -27.35
CA ILE A 585 28.34 -1.35 -27.09
C ILE A 585 28.36 -0.53 -25.80
N ARG A 586 27.37 0.35 -25.61
CA ARG A 586 27.23 1.13 -24.36
C ARG A 586 27.15 0.25 -23.11
N LYS A 587 26.34 -0.82 -23.16
CA LYS A 587 26.24 -1.79 -22.05
C LYS A 587 27.57 -2.54 -21.84
N GLY A 588 28.29 -2.85 -22.90
CA GLY A 588 29.64 -3.43 -22.84
C GLY A 588 30.61 -2.52 -22.09
N CYS A 589 30.71 -1.25 -22.46
CA CYS A 589 31.57 -0.27 -21.78
C CYS A 589 31.16 -0.08 -20.30
N ASP A 590 29.85 0.02 -20.00
CA ASP A 590 29.35 0.12 -18.61
C ASP A 590 29.79 -1.11 -17.79
N CYS A 591 29.75 -2.30 -18.38
CA CYS A 591 30.20 -3.54 -17.75
C CYS A 591 31.72 -3.57 -17.55
N THR A 592 32.51 -3.17 -18.56
CA THR A 592 33.98 -3.12 -18.46
C THR A 592 34.43 -2.14 -17.39
N TRP A 593 33.86 -0.93 -17.36
CA TRP A 593 34.16 0.05 -16.31
C TRP A 593 33.89 -0.53 -14.92
N SER A 594 32.72 -1.17 -14.75
CA SER A 594 32.30 -1.78 -13.49
C SER A 594 33.22 -2.92 -13.04
N ALA A 595 33.69 -3.73 -13.99
CA ALA A 595 34.62 -4.82 -13.73
C ALA A 595 35.97 -4.28 -13.26
N ILE A 596 36.51 -3.26 -13.94
CA ILE A 596 37.80 -2.64 -13.60
C ILE A 596 37.76 -2.07 -12.18
N VAL A 597 36.77 -1.24 -11.84
CA VAL A 597 36.69 -0.64 -10.50
C VAL A 597 36.47 -1.69 -9.41
N TRP A 598 35.71 -2.75 -9.71
CA TRP A 598 35.54 -3.87 -8.77
C TRP A 598 36.86 -4.63 -8.55
N SER A 599 37.60 -4.95 -9.62
CA SER A 599 38.88 -5.63 -9.54
C SER A 599 39.92 -4.82 -8.76
N ILE A 600 40.04 -3.52 -9.02
CA ILE A 600 40.92 -2.61 -8.25
C ILE A 600 40.56 -2.66 -6.75
N SER A 601 39.27 -2.71 -6.42
CA SER A 601 38.84 -2.81 -5.02
C SER A 601 39.23 -4.13 -4.36
N LEU A 602 39.18 -5.23 -5.13
CA LEU A 602 39.58 -6.56 -4.66
C LEU A 602 41.09 -6.62 -4.42
N MET A 603 41.88 -6.10 -5.37
CA MET A 603 43.33 -5.98 -5.26
C MET A 603 43.72 -5.19 -3.99
N ARG A 604 43.11 -4.02 -3.80
CA ARG A 604 43.34 -3.19 -2.61
C ARG A 604 42.98 -3.93 -1.32
N ASN A 605 41.88 -4.68 -1.30
CA ASN A 605 41.46 -5.42 -0.11
C ASN A 605 42.37 -6.62 0.20
N GLN A 606 42.83 -7.37 -0.82
CA GLN A 606 43.79 -8.45 -0.61
C GLN A 606 45.11 -7.92 -0.05
N ARG A 607 45.61 -6.80 -0.56
CA ARG A 607 46.82 -6.17 -0.02
C ARG A 607 46.67 -5.80 1.46
N ILE A 608 45.50 -5.31 1.87
CA ILE A 608 45.23 -4.91 3.26
C ILE A 608 45.05 -6.12 4.20
N PHE A 609 44.30 -7.14 3.77
CA PHE A 609 43.87 -8.23 4.67
C PHE A 609 44.71 -9.51 4.54
N GLN A 610 45.40 -9.69 3.42
CA GLN A 610 46.16 -10.90 3.09
C GLN A 610 47.65 -10.63 2.84
N ASN A 611 48.07 -9.36 2.87
CA ASN A 611 49.46 -8.92 2.69
C ASN A 611 50.13 -9.47 1.40
N GLN A 612 49.34 -9.76 0.36
CA GLN A 612 49.83 -10.23 -0.93
C GLN A 612 50.41 -9.08 -1.74
N GLU A 613 51.56 -9.31 -2.38
CA GLU A 613 52.15 -8.40 -3.38
C GLU A 613 51.35 -8.42 -4.69
N MET A 614 51.44 -7.33 -5.46
CA MET A 614 50.74 -7.23 -6.74
C MET A 614 51.35 -8.17 -7.78
N ASP A 615 50.56 -9.15 -8.23
CA ASP A 615 50.92 -10.00 -9.38
C ASP A 615 50.77 -9.22 -10.71
N PRO A 616 51.85 -9.08 -11.51
CA PRO A 616 51.81 -8.50 -12.85
C PRO A 616 50.95 -9.27 -13.86
N ASP A 617 50.61 -10.54 -13.65
CA ASP A 617 49.83 -11.35 -14.61
C ASP A 617 48.31 -11.21 -14.44
N TRP A 618 47.85 -10.58 -13.36
CA TRP A 618 46.42 -10.27 -13.15
C TRP A 618 45.85 -9.36 -14.26
N ILE A 619 46.75 -8.66 -14.95
CA ILE A 619 46.54 -7.75 -16.08
C ILE A 619 45.94 -8.44 -17.31
N SER A 620 46.20 -9.74 -17.49
CA SER A 620 45.67 -10.51 -18.62
C SER A 620 44.17 -10.81 -18.51
N ASN A 621 43.58 -10.61 -17.32
CA ASN A 621 42.27 -11.14 -16.99
C ASN A 621 41.25 -10.20 -16.31
N PRO A 622 41.14 -8.90 -16.64
CA PRO A 622 39.88 -8.17 -16.40
C PRO A 622 38.68 -8.89 -17.05
N ILE A 623 38.92 -9.60 -18.16
CA ILE A 623 37.96 -10.48 -18.84
C ILE A 623 37.75 -11.81 -18.09
N ALA A 624 38.78 -12.51 -17.57
CA ALA A 624 38.47 -13.70 -16.76
C ALA A 624 38.00 -13.41 -15.34
N CYS A 625 38.24 -12.23 -14.77
CA CYS A 625 37.60 -11.85 -13.51
C CYS A 625 36.07 -11.73 -13.69
N LEU A 626 35.60 -11.38 -14.90
CA LEU A 626 34.20 -11.47 -15.31
C LEU A 626 33.72 -12.92 -15.53
N THR A 627 34.59 -13.91 -15.81
CA THR A 627 34.20 -15.32 -15.97
C THR A 627 34.28 -16.16 -14.69
N GLU A 628 35.34 -16.00 -13.90
CA GLU A 628 35.63 -16.84 -12.73
C GLU A 628 34.89 -16.38 -11.47
N ASN A 629 34.72 -15.06 -11.26
CA ASN A 629 34.08 -14.52 -10.05
C ASN A 629 32.59 -14.18 -10.20
N CYS A 630 32.02 -14.33 -11.41
CA CYS A 630 30.62 -13.97 -11.69
C CYS A 630 29.65 -15.16 -11.78
N GLY A 631 30.09 -16.39 -11.54
CA GLY A 631 29.19 -17.55 -11.43
C GLY A 631 28.30 -17.74 -12.66
N GLY A 632 28.84 -18.37 -13.72
CA GLY A 632 28.02 -19.05 -14.73
C GLY A 632 27.24 -18.19 -15.73
N GLY A 633 27.71 -16.99 -16.07
CA GLY A 633 27.12 -16.15 -17.12
C GLY A 633 27.94 -16.12 -18.41
N LEU A 634 27.90 -17.18 -19.22
CA LEU A 634 28.64 -17.33 -20.50
C LEU A 634 28.32 -16.27 -21.60
N ILE A 635 27.42 -15.30 -21.35
CA ILE A 635 26.85 -14.41 -22.37
C ILE A 635 27.61 -13.08 -22.49
N LEU A 636 28.37 -12.65 -21.47
CA LEU A 636 29.09 -11.36 -21.50
C LEU A 636 30.38 -11.40 -22.32
N VAL A 637 31.09 -12.53 -22.30
CA VAL A 637 32.40 -12.65 -22.97
C VAL A 637 32.24 -12.86 -24.47
N THR A 638 31.26 -13.65 -24.91
CA THR A 638 31.00 -13.83 -26.34
C THR A 638 30.63 -12.52 -27.01
N GLY A 639 29.87 -11.65 -26.35
CA GLY A 639 29.52 -10.33 -26.90
C GLY A 639 30.69 -9.33 -26.98
N ILE A 640 31.59 -9.32 -26.01
CA ILE A 640 32.76 -8.40 -26.00
C ILE A 640 33.82 -8.89 -26.99
N VAL A 641 34.06 -10.20 -27.07
CA VAL A 641 35.00 -10.83 -28.03
C VAL A 641 34.48 -10.81 -29.48
N SER A 642 33.17 -10.58 -29.69
CA SER A 642 32.62 -10.37 -31.04
C SER A 642 32.60 -8.91 -31.48
N ILE A 643 32.87 -7.97 -30.56
CA ILE A 643 32.83 -6.51 -30.79
C ILE A 643 34.26 -5.94 -30.88
N LEU A 644 35.18 -6.49 -30.09
CA LEU A 644 36.63 -6.42 -30.33
C LEU A 644 36.98 -7.26 -31.56
#